data_AF-A0A8T6N2N3-F1
#
_entry.id   AF-A0A8T6N2N3-F1
#
_cell.length_a   1.000
_cell.length_b   1.000
_cell.length_c   1.000
_cell.angle_alpha   90.00
_cell.angle_beta   90.00
_cell.angle_gamma   90.00
#
_symmetry.space_group_name_H-M   'P 1'
#
loop_
_entity.id
_entity.type
_entity.pdbx_description
1 polymer ?
#
loop_
_entity_poly.entity_id
_entity_poly.type
_entity_poly.pdbx_seq_one_letter_code
_entity_poly.pdbx_strand_id
1 'polypeptide(L)'
;MVLLLLVAPYGGSAEGAELQTSTTVDLIDGLSPVIQSSFKRAVSEDVNLSEHTGSWIILSEKSEEELGQVLSGGKISEVDVIDGAYLWEQHDESSQLGSLLSLERSGFIQLFAPEEVQRQTPRFVPNDPDYPDQWHLDNTGQSGGSVGEDVNITGAWNDFNGSGVTISIIDDGLDHSHPDISPNYLSSLSYDFCSSDADPQPDGDDAHGTAAAGVAGALGDNGVDVVGSGFGANLAGSRLIACWSPDSLEAQALSYMPQSIDIYSNSWGPSDDGATLAAPGPLTLAAIESGAYNGRGGLGNIYTWAAGNGLQSQDDSNADGYANSRYTIAVTAVDHNGEQSYYAEPGANILVSAPSNGAGVGITTTDIVGTSGYTSGNTTNSYGGTSSATPLVSGVIALILEANPNLTWRDVQDLLVKSSRKNDFNDPSWVENQAGNWFSHKYGFGVVDAGLATDLAVNWTMLAPETNVTYGPSSSPIPIPDTDDWIVSDFVVTDQLELESIDIIVDITHPNRGDLEIELVSPHGTVSTLRSPNSDTGADIQDWSFGSVAHWGESSNGTWSIRIKDSEPGSTGALNTWSLILHGVDTQSDHDGDGLLTVDEVGTYGTDPYDWDSDDDSLSDPAELENGTDPLSPDSDLDGISDGSEILIYFTDPLNPDTDGDGLLDGQEIIIHQSDPLIPDMDNDSDFYYDFDDCNDNDPLINPGRPEILNGLDDDCDFEVDEGFNFTDRDFDGLKDWTEFHIHQTDYLNSDTDGDGLNDGDEVLVFSTDPLVIDLDSDQDGRYWFEDCNDADPMISPDGVEFLDGVDNDCDEDVDEDFVETDLDLDGVSDYDEYNIHQTNPVNPDSDGDGLDDGHEITTSLTDPLTFDPDTDSDGFYWFEDCDDEDSSTSPISPELLDKKDNDCDGFSDEDYIDKDRDGDGLSDYDEVHQHDTMPLNSDTDGDLLLDGDEINLFGSDPRVFDEDGDQDGFYWFEDCDDEDLAVNPTGIEIWDGIDQDCDGAIDQGIDRSQKLGHTGGILPWEASNVTFRLGAPEFPDGVEAITQWTIDGVIVNESEDGSLELDVLDCAEVGLDIINTNLCESATPTYLRLHILDSGVETTLEWQIEVRLWSPPTSVLEDALALGEAYWPAITGVISIGVLALCSLMFFSRRRQAVLDEAILSYGAPQSYEYSKLDNNRKVPAAPNFKSKR
;
A
#
# COMPACT_ATOMS: atom_id res chain seq x y z
N MET A 1 -23.40 51.78 6.35
CA MET A 1 -24.16 52.99 5.95
C MET A 1 -23.35 54.26 6.27
N VAL A 2 -22.73 54.86 5.25
CA VAL A 2 -22.65 56.32 4.96
C VAL A 2 -21.51 57.20 5.53
N LEU A 3 -20.90 57.94 4.56
CA LEU A 3 -20.13 59.21 4.58
C LEU A 3 -18.60 59.09 4.85
N LEU A 4 -17.66 59.61 4.04
CA LEU A 4 -17.51 60.90 3.35
C LEU A 4 -16.51 60.73 2.16
N LEU A 5 -16.79 61.15 0.91
CA LEU A 5 -16.74 62.50 0.30
C LEU A 5 -15.44 62.81 -0.46
N LEU A 6 -15.55 62.76 -1.80
CA LEU A 6 -14.67 63.30 -2.84
C LEU A 6 -14.50 64.83 -2.76
N VAL A 7 -13.43 65.36 -3.37
CA VAL A 7 -13.44 66.41 -4.45
C VAL A 7 -12.00 66.93 -4.72
N ALA A 8 -11.60 66.94 -6.00
CA ALA A 8 -10.39 67.57 -6.59
C ALA A 8 -10.54 69.13 -6.69
N PRO A 9 -9.69 69.97 -7.36
CA PRO A 9 -8.38 69.82 -8.02
C PRO A 9 -7.37 71.00 -7.77
N TYR A 10 -6.23 71.01 -8.49
CA TYR A 10 -5.27 72.10 -8.82
C TYR A 10 -4.15 72.51 -7.83
N GLY A 11 -2.90 72.51 -8.33
CA GLY A 11 -1.82 73.39 -7.87
C GLY A 11 -0.38 72.97 -8.23
N GLY A 12 0.19 73.50 -9.33
CA GLY A 12 1.63 73.77 -9.41
C GLY A 12 1.96 75.05 -8.60
N SER A 13 3.18 75.42 -8.22
CA SER A 13 4.55 75.13 -8.62
C SER A 13 5.46 75.63 -7.48
N ALA A 14 6.65 75.05 -7.30
CA ALA A 14 7.78 75.79 -6.71
C ALA A 14 9.07 75.46 -7.49
N GLU A 15 9.58 76.46 -8.22
CA GLU A 15 10.98 76.62 -8.63
C GLU A 15 11.89 76.52 -7.38
N GLY A 16 13.14 76.06 -7.39
CA GLY A 16 14.08 75.63 -8.41
C GLY A 16 15.48 75.62 -7.76
N ALA A 17 16.32 74.64 -8.08
CA ALA A 17 17.78 74.70 -7.99
C ALA A 17 18.37 73.45 -8.65
N GLU A 18 19.10 73.63 -9.75
CA GLU A 18 19.95 72.58 -10.33
C GLU A 18 21.01 72.13 -9.31
N LEU A 19 21.12 70.81 -9.14
CA LEU A 19 22.36 70.15 -8.70
C LEU A 19 22.37 68.77 -9.35
N GLN A 20 23.41 68.54 -10.16
CA GLN A 20 23.73 67.27 -10.80
C GLN A 20 23.77 66.15 -9.76
N THR A 21 23.01 65.09 -10.00
CA THR A 21 23.26 63.76 -9.41
C THR A 21 23.36 62.75 -10.53
N SER A 22 24.53 62.13 -10.58
CA SER A 22 24.92 61.01 -11.44
C SER A 22 23.82 59.95 -11.51
N THR A 23 23.25 59.72 -12.69
CA THR A 23 22.48 58.50 -13.00
C THR A 23 23.48 57.47 -13.49
N THR A 24 23.94 56.58 -12.61
CA THR A 24 24.43 55.26 -13.03
C THR A 24 23.19 54.49 -13.50
N VAL A 25 23.21 54.02 -14.73
CA VAL A 25 22.18 53.13 -15.27
C VAL A 25 22.66 51.74 -14.91
N ASP A 26 21.89 50.95 -14.15
CA ASP A 26 22.27 49.58 -13.83
C ASP A 26 22.45 48.79 -15.14
N LEU A 27 23.54 48.05 -15.27
CA LEU A 27 23.91 47.35 -16.51
C LEU A 27 22.84 46.31 -16.88
N ILE A 28 22.21 45.69 -15.87
CA ILE A 28 21.12 44.71 -16.05
C ILE A 28 19.89 45.34 -16.71
N ASP A 29 19.53 46.59 -16.34
CA ASP A 29 18.39 47.31 -16.91
C ASP A 29 18.61 47.69 -18.39
N GLY A 30 19.87 47.67 -18.84
CA GLY A 30 20.27 47.85 -20.23
C GLY A 30 20.13 46.58 -21.10
N LEU A 31 19.95 45.39 -20.50
CA LEU A 31 19.79 44.12 -21.21
C LEU A 31 18.34 43.89 -21.64
N SER A 32 18.12 43.03 -22.64
CA SER A 32 16.76 42.66 -23.03
C SER A 32 16.04 41.90 -21.92
N PRO A 33 14.70 42.00 -21.77
CA PRO A 33 13.96 41.28 -20.74
C PRO A 33 14.23 39.77 -20.72
N VAL A 34 14.47 39.14 -21.89
CA VAL A 34 14.79 37.71 -22.00
C VAL A 34 16.12 37.36 -21.33
N ILE A 35 17.14 38.21 -21.50
CA ILE A 35 18.46 38.03 -20.86
C ILE A 35 18.39 38.34 -19.36
N GLN A 36 17.60 39.35 -18.97
CA GLN A 36 17.36 39.63 -17.55
C GLN A 36 16.69 38.43 -16.86
N SER A 37 15.69 37.82 -17.51
CA SER A 37 15.04 36.62 -17.02
C SER A 37 15.97 35.41 -16.99
N SER A 38 16.91 35.28 -17.93
CA SER A 38 17.88 34.17 -17.89
C SER A 38 18.85 34.28 -16.71
N PHE A 39 19.32 35.49 -16.37
CA PHE A 39 20.10 35.69 -15.16
C PHE A 39 19.30 35.36 -13.91
N LYS A 40 18.02 35.77 -13.83
CA LYS A 40 17.14 35.43 -12.70
C LYS A 40 16.94 33.92 -12.54
N ARG A 41 16.77 33.17 -13.64
CA ARG A 41 16.68 31.70 -13.59
C ARG A 41 17.98 31.05 -13.16
N ALA A 42 19.13 31.58 -13.59
CA ALA A 42 20.42 31.03 -13.22
C ALA A 42 20.77 31.20 -11.72
N VAL A 43 20.02 32.03 -10.99
CA VAL A 43 20.16 32.23 -9.54
C VAL A 43 18.82 32.14 -8.80
N SER A 44 17.86 31.36 -9.32
CA SER A 44 16.60 31.10 -8.61
C SER A 44 16.84 30.32 -7.32
N GLU A 45 15.85 30.31 -6.43
CA GLU A 45 15.94 29.60 -5.14
C GLU A 45 16.15 28.09 -5.33
N ASP A 46 15.74 27.53 -6.46
CA ASP A 46 15.91 26.11 -6.83
C ASP A 46 17.35 25.74 -7.22
N VAL A 47 18.24 26.73 -7.43
CA VAL A 47 19.64 26.49 -7.77
C VAL A 47 20.48 26.50 -6.50
N ASN A 48 21.03 25.34 -6.10
CA ASN A 48 21.90 25.22 -4.92
C ASN A 48 23.27 25.86 -5.17
N LEU A 49 23.34 27.19 -5.02
CA LEU A 49 24.57 27.97 -5.20
C LEU A 49 25.67 27.63 -4.18
N SER A 50 25.34 26.96 -3.07
CA SER A 50 26.30 26.54 -2.03
C SER A 50 27.25 25.46 -2.51
N GLU A 51 26.77 24.58 -3.39
CA GLU A 51 27.49 23.41 -3.89
C GLU A 51 28.20 23.66 -5.23
N HIS A 52 27.93 24.80 -5.88
CA HIS A 52 28.60 25.15 -7.13
C HIS A 52 30.11 25.37 -6.93
N THR A 53 30.92 24.57 -7.64
CA THR A 53 32.39 24.62 -7.59
C THR A 53 33.02 25.16 -8.89
N GLY A 54 32.20 25.47 -9.90
CA GLY A 54 32.62 25.90 -11.23
C GLY A 54 32.94 27.39 -11.36
N SER A 55 33.04 27.90 -12.59
CA SER A 55 33.25 29.33 -12.82
C SER A 55 31.99 30.15 -12.52
N TRP A 56 32.14 31.46 -12.39
CA TRP A 56 31.04 32.40 -12.17
C TRP A 56 31.02 33.49 -13.23
N ILE A 57 29.82 33.83 -13.70
CA ILE A 57 29.53 35.00 -14.51
C ILE A 57 29.25 36.16 -13.55
N ILE A 58 29.91 37.31 -13.74
CA ILE A 58 29.83 38.48 -12.87
C ILE A 58 29.50 39.70 -13.72
N LEU A 59 28.47 40.47 -13.34
CA LEU A 59 28.17 41.75 -13.97
C LEU A 59 28.65 42.90 -13.08
N SER A 60 29.51 43.77 -13.61
CA SER A 60 30.04 44.91 -12.87
C SER A 60 30.50 46.05 -13.77
N GLU A 61 30.33 47.29 -13.30
CA GLU A 61 30.93 48.48 -13.93
C GLU A 61 32.44 48.63 -13.62
N LYS A 62 32.98 47.77 -12.75
CA LYS A 62 34.41 47.76 -12.41
C LYS A 62 35.22 47.13 -13.53
N SER A 63 36.48 47.56 -13.66
CA SER A 63 37.42 46.95 -14.60
C SER A 63 37.92 45.58 -14.11
N GLU A 64 38.38 44.74 -15.03
CA GLU A 64 39.02 43.45 -14.73
C GLU A 64 40.11 43.56 -13.65
N GLU A 65 40.95 44.62 -13.72
CA GLU A 65 42.01 44.88 -12.74
C GLU A 65 41.48 45.23 -11.33
N GLU A 66 40.30 45.84 -11.24
CA GLU A 66 39.65 46.16 -9.96
C GLU A 66 38.94 44.93 -9.37
N LEU A 67 38.30 44.12 -10.20
CA LEU A 67 37.69 42.86 -9.80
C LEU A 67 38.75 41.85 -9.33
N GLY A 68 39.87 41.72 -10.04
CA GLY A 68 40.97 40.82 -9.67
C GLY A 68 41.70 41.20 -8.37
N GLN A 69 41.49 42.40 -7.83
CA GLN A 69 42.02 42.79 -6.52
C GLN A 69 41.15 42.32 -5.35
N VAL A 70 39.85 42.14 -5.58
CA VAL A 70 38.87 41.75 -4.56
C VAL A 70 38.48 40.28 -4.65
N LEU A 71 38.52 39.70 -5.85
CA LEU A 71 38.28 38.29 -6.14
C LEU A 71 39.64 37.58 -6.30
N SER A 72 40.21 37.14 -5.18
CA SER A 72 41.50 36.45 -5.13
C SER A 72 41.37 34.95 -5.36
N GLY A 73 42.40 34.31 -5.96
CA GLY A 73 42.48 32.85 -6.09
C GLY A 73 41.97 32.28 -7.42
N GLY A 74 41.60 33.13 -8.38
CA GLY A 74 41.12 32.72 -9.71
C GLY A 74 41.57 33.63 -10.84
N LYS A 75 41.28 33.24 -12.07
CA LYS A 75 41.46 34.02 -13.30
C LYS A 75 40.14 34.71 -13.64
N ILE A 76 40.19 36.02 -13.88
CA ILE A 76 39.04 36.80 -14.37
C ILE A 76 39.31 37.16 -15.82
N SER A 77 38.30 37.04 -16.67
CA SER A 77 38.36 37.50 -18.06
C SER A 77 37.04 38.15 -18.46
N GLU A 78 37.13 39.27 -19.18
CA GLU A 78 35.96 39.94 -19.75
C GLU A 78 35.23 39.04 -20.76
N VAL A 79 33.90 39.10 -20.77
CA VAL A 79 33.03 38.36 -21.69
C VAL A 79 32.54 39.31 -22.79
N ASP A 80 33.00 39.11 -24.02
CA ASP A 80 32.78 40.03 -25.15
C ASP A 80 31.30 40.20 -25.60
N VAL A 81 30.37 39.42 -25.05
CA VAL A 81 28.97 39.35 -25.51
C VAL A 81 28.06 40.30 -24.71
N ILE A 82 28.41 40.59 -23.46
CA ILE A 82 27.64 41.46 -22.56
C ILE A 82 28.61 42.50 -21.97
N ASP A 83 28.38 43.78 -22.26
CA ASP A 83 29.21 44.86 -21.76
C ASP A 83 29.21 44.87 -20.21
N GLY A 84 30.39 44.76 -19.61
CA GLY A 84 30.55 44.71 -18.14
C GLY A 84 30.34 43.32 -17.54
N ALA A 85 30.24 42.26 -18.34
CA ALA A 85 30.24 40.89 -17.86
C ALA A 85 31.66 40.31 -17.82
N TYR A 86 31.96 39.54 -16.77
CA TYR A 86 33.24 38.91 -16.53
C TYR A 86 33.02 37.44 -16.15
N LEU A 87 33.91 36.57 -16.61
CA LEU A 87 33.99 35.19 -16.16
C LEU A 87 35.09 35.06 -15.11
N TRP A 88 34.76 34.51 -13.95
CA TRP A 88 35.70 34.23 -12.87
C TRP A 88 35.88 32.72 -12.69
N GLU A 89 37.04 32.22 -13.09
CA GLU A 89 37.47 30.82 -12.99
C GLU A 89 38.37 30.68 -11.75
N GLN A 90 37.90 30.06 -10.66
CA GLN A 90 38.75 29.80 -9.48
C GLN A 90 39.41 28.42 -9.53
N HIS A 91 40.56 28.24 -8.88
CA HIS A 91 41.32 26.98 -8.89
C HIS A 91 41.41 26.28 -7.52
N ASP A 92 40.84 26.85 -6.45
CA ASP A 92 40.89 26.32 -5.08
C ASP A 92 39.46 26.13 -4.49
N GLU A 93 39.24 25.07 -3.70
CA GLU A 93 37.96 24.60 -3.15
C GLU A 93 37.38 25.43 -1.97
N SER A 94 37.72 26.71 -1.84
CA SER A 94 37.15 27.57 -0.79
C SER A 94 35.80 28.15 -1.20
N SER A 95 34.84 28.30 -0.27
CA SER A 95 33.50 28.90 -0.51
C SER A 95 33.54 30.18 -1.35
N GLN A 96 33.22 30.04 -2.64
CA GLN A 96 33.19 31.10 -3.66
C GLN A 96 32.03 32.08 -3.41
N LEU A 97 30.88 31.53 -3.00
CA LEU A 97 29.61 32.22 -2.82
C LEU A 97 29.68 33.36 -1.78
N GLY A 98 30.36 33.13 -0.64
CA GLY A 98 30.44 34.13 0.43
C GLY A 98 31.13 35.45 0.01
N SER A 99 32.09 35.37 -0.92
CA SER A 99 32.78 36.55 -1.46
C SER A 99 31.90 37.32 -2.44
N LEU A 100 31.19 36.61 -3.31
CA LEU A 100 30.29 37.20 -4.31
C LEU A 100 29.09 37.90 -3.66
N LEU A 101 28.45 37.25 -2.67
CA LEU A 101 27.36 37.85 -1.88
C LEU A 101 27.79 39.12 -1.14
N SER A 102 29.03 39.15 -0.64
CA SER A 102 29.58 40.34 0.02
C SER A 102 29.78 41.50 -0.97
N LEU A 103 30.29 41.19 -2.17
CA LEU A 103 30.54 42.17 -3.21
C LEU A 103 29.23 42.73 -3.80
N GLU A 104 28.22 41.90 -3.98
CA GLU A 104 26.88 42.30 -4.44
C GLU A 104 26.20 43.20 -3.41
N ARG A 105 26.17 42.80 -2.13
CA ARG A 105 25.63 43.63 -1.03
C ARG A 105 26.33 44.98 -0.89
N SER A 106 27.60 45.06 -1.25
CA SER A 106 28.38 46.30 -1.24
C SER A 106 28.18 47.18 -2.49
N GLY A 107 27.47 46.67 -3.51
CA GLY A 107 27.30 47.30 -4.81
C GLY A 107 28.59 47.35 -5.65
N PHE A 108 29.58 46.50 -5.32
CA PHE A 108 30.84 46.41 -6.07
C PHE A 108 30.68 45.58 -7.34
N ILE A 109 29.80 44.58 -7.30
CA ILE A 109 29.23 43.90 -8.46
C ILE A 109 27.71 44.12 -8.42
N GLN A 110 27.05 44.06 -9.58
CA GLN A 110 25.61 44.26 -9.69
C GLN A 110 24.84 42.95 -9.53
N LEU A 111 25.37 41.85 -10.08
CA LEU A 111 24.87 40.49 -9.92
C LEU A 111 25.98 39.50 -10.28
N PHE A 112 25.76 38.24 -9.93
CA PHE A 112 26.55 37.11 -10.40
C PHE A 112 25.63 35.92 -10.71
N ALA A 113 26.13 34.94 -11.46
CA ALA A 113 25.44 33.68 -11.76
C ALA A 113 26.47 32.56 -11.98
N PRO A 114 26.17 31.29 -11.64
CA PRO A 114 27.06 30.17 -11.91
C PRO A 114 27.23 29.95 -13.42
N GLU A 115 28.44 29.58 -13.86
CA GLU A 115 28.68 29.06 -15.22
C GLU A 115 28.47 27.54 -15.22
N GLU A 116 27.36 27.12 -15.80
CA GLU A 116 27.04 25.70 -15.98
C GLU A 116 27.69 25.11 -17.23
N VAL A 117 28.41 23.99 -17.07
CA VAL A 117 28.97 23.24 -18.21
C VAL A 117 27.90 22.34 -18.79
N GLN A 118 27.26 22.79 -19.87
CA GLN A 118 26.23 22.04 -20.56
C GLN A 118 26.82 21.13 -21.66
N ARG A 119 26.64 19.80 -21.54
CA ARG A 119 27.00 18.85 -22.61
C ARG A 119 25.84 18.74 -23.61
N GLN A 120 26.07 19.20 -24.84
CA GLN A 120 25.08 19.06 -25.92
C GLN A 120 25.11 17.64 -26.48
N THR A 121 24.01 16.90 -26.36
CA THR A 121 23.75 15.62 -27.04
C THR A 121 23.01 15.87 -28.36
N PRO A 122 23.32 15.14 -29.44
CA PRO A 122 22.50 15.17 -30.64
C PRO A 122 21.13 14.59 -30.31
N ARG A 123 20.05 15.31 -30.66
CA ARG A 123 18.67 14.84 -30.50
C ARG A 123 18.45 13.56 -31.30
N PHE A 124 17.68 12.64 -30.74
CA PHE A 124 17.20 11.45 -31.43
C PHE A 124 16.37 11.85 -32.66
N VAL A 125 16.63 11.18 -33.78
CA VAL A 125 15.90 11.37 -35.04
C VAL A 125 15.68 9.98 -35.64
N PRO A 126 14.43 9.51 -35.77
CA PRO A 126 14.12 8.22 -36.36
C PRO A 126 14.64 8.08 -37.79
N ASN A 127 15.02 6.86 -38.16
CA ASN A 127 15.60 6.57 -39.47
C ASN A 127 14.57 6.23 -40.57
N ASP A 128 13.28 6.31 -40.24
CA ASP A 128 12.16 5.85 -41.07
C ASP A 128 11.97 6.70 -42.35
N PRO A 129 11.64 6.08 -43.49
CA PRO A 129 11.62 6.77 -44.79
C PRO A 129 10.62 7.93 -44.89
N ASP A 130 9.44 7.81 -44.25
CA ASP A 130 8.36 8.79 -44.35
C ASP A 130 8.34 9.79 -43.17
N TYR A 131 9.22 9.64 -42.17
CA TYR A 131 9.37 10.59 -41.05
C TYR A 131 9.53 12.07 -41.49
N PRO A 132 10.31 12.42 -42.55
CA PRO A 132 10.40 13.80 -43.02
C PRO A 132 9.07 14.42 -43.46
N ASP A 133 8.07 13.60 -43.80
CA ASP A 133 6.72 14.02 -44.16
C ASP A 133 5.76 14.07 -42.95
N GLN A 134 6.16 13.56 -41.78
CA GLN A 134 5.41 13.58 -40.51
C GLN A 134 5.59 14.90 -39.76
N TRP A 135 5.09 15.98 -40.38
CA TRP A 135 5.18 17.34 -39.84
C TRP A 135 4.51 17.53 -38.47
N HIS A 136 3.60 16.63 -38.06
CA HIS A 136 2.98 16.66 -36.74
C HIS A 136 3.97 16.32 -35.61
N LEU A 137 5.08 15.63 -35.92
CA LEU A 137 6.14 15.25 -34.97
C LEU A 137 7.34 16.22 -35.04
N ASP A 138 7.70 16.68 -36.24
CA ASP A 138 8.75 17.69 -36.47
C ASP A 138 8.39 18.61 -37.64
N ASN A 139 7.84 19.79 -37.32
CA ASN A 139 7.47 20.81 -38.29
C ASN A 139 8.65 21.75 -38.56
N THR A 140 9.41 21.42 -39.57
CA THR A 140 10.53 22.23 -40.09
C THR A 140 10.08 23.33 -41.07
N GLY A 141 8.76 23.55 -41.21
CA GLY A 141 8.15 24.45 -42.21
C GLY A 141 7.91 23.76 -43.56
N GLN A 142 7.93 22.42 -43.58
CA GLN A 142 7.57 21.64 -44.77
C GLN A 142 6.13 21.93 -45.19
N SER A 143 5.88 21.80 -46.50
CA SER A 143 4.55 22.05 -47.10
C SER A 143 3.95 23.45 -46.83
N GLY A 144 4.77 24.41 -46.35
CA GLY A 144 4.34 25.78 -46.07
C GLY A 144 3.84 26.03 -44.64
N GLY A 145 4.08 25.10 -43.71
CA GLY A 145 3.70 25.23 -42.31
C GLY A 145 4.53 26.22 -41.51
N SER A 146 4.07 26.51 -40.30
CA SER A 146 4.78 27.31 -39.31
C SER A 146 5.75 26.41 -38.53
N VAL A 147 7.03 26.77 -38.52
CA VAL A 147 8.08 25.99 -37.82
C VAL A 147 7.76 25.89 -36.33
N GLY A 148 7.82 24.67 -35.78
CA GLY A 148 7.51 24.38 -34.37
C GLY A 148 6.02 24.28 -34.05
N GLU A 149 5.13 24.36 -35.05
CA GLU A 149 3.73 23.95 -34.90
C GLU A 149 3.61 22.44 -35.11
N ASP A 150 4.12 21.71 -34.12
CA ASP A 150 4.15 20.26 -33.90
C ASP A 150 3.95 19.99 -32.39
N VAL A 151 4.01 18.71 -31.99
CA VAL A 151 3.89 18.30 -30.57
C VAL A 151 5.22 18.34 -29.78
N ASN A 152 6.29 18.89 -30.34
CA ASN A 152 7.61 19.01 -29.68
C ASN A 152 8.16 17.69 -29.10
N ILE A 153 8.02 16.58 -29.84
CA ILE A 153 8.28 15.22 -29.32
C ILE A 153 9.75 14.78 -29.33
N THR A 154 10.57 15.38 -30.19
CA THR A 154 11.99 14.99 -30.35
C THR A 154 12.84 15.19 -29.09
N GLY A 155 12.37 16.01 -28.14
CA GLY A 155 12.95 16.16 -26.81
C GLY A 155 12.68 14.92 -25.94
N ALA A 156 11.41 14.53 -25.83
CA ALA A 156 10.97 13.37 -25.05
C ALA A 156 11.62 12.07 -25.53
N TRP A 157 11.74 11.86 -26.84
CA TRP A 157 12.36 10.67 -27.44
C TRP A 157 13.85 10.44 -27.12
N ASN A 158 14.52 11.38 -26.45
CA ASN A 158 15.87 11.12 -25.96
C ASN A 158 15.87 10.17 -24.76
N ASP A 159 14.77 10.16 -24.00
CA ASP A 159 14.66 9.48 -22.71
C ASP A 159 13.47 8.51 -22.66
N PHE A 160 12.37 8.80 -23.39
CA PHE A 160 11.12 8.03 -23.37
C PHE A 160 10.62 7.76 -24.79
N ASN A 161 10.19 6.54 -25.09
CA ASN A 161 9.58 6.16 -26.38
C ASN A 161 8.18 5.53 -26.25
N GLY A 162 7.64 5.39 -25.03
CA GLY A 162 6.36 4.78 -24.69
C GLY A 162 6.48 3.33 -24.22
N SER A 163 7.70 2.82 -23.98
CA SER A 163 7.91 1.43 -23.58
C SER A 163 7.20 1.09 -22.28
N GLY A 164 6.64 -0.11 -22.20
CA GLY A 164 5.90 -0.58 -21.02
C GLY A 164 4.44 -0.14 -20.98
N VAL A 165 4.02 0.81 -21.83
CA VAL A 165 2.64 1.30 -21.89
C VAL A 165 1.88 0.63 -23.04
N THR A 166 0.62 0.29 -22.80
CA THR A 166 -0.26 -0.34 -23.80
C THR A 166 -1.40 0.59 -24.24
N ILE A 167 -1.49 0.83 -25.55
CA ILE A 167 -2.55 1.62 -26.19
C ILE A 167 -3.50 0.68 -26.95
N SER A 168 -4.77 0.67 -26.57
CA SER A 168 -5.83 -0.01 -27.31
C SER A 168 -6.53 0.95 -28.27
N ILE A 169 -6.48 0.61 -29.56
CA ILE A 169 -7.16 1.36 -30.62
C ILE A 169 -8.56 0.77 -30.78
N ILE A 170 -9.58 1.47 -30.25
CA ILE A 170 -10.98 1.06 -30.36
C ILE A 170 -11.56 1.68 -31.63
N ASP A 171 -11.65 0.88 -32.69
CA ASP A 171 -11.98 1.38 -34.03
C ASP A 171 -12.55 0.29 -34.97
N ASP A 172 -12.39 0.45 -36.29
CA ASP A 172 -12.90 -0.45 -37.34
C ASP A 172 -12.02 -1.68 -37.61
N GLY A 173 -10.86 -1.74 -36.97
CA GLY A 173 -9.93 -2.86 -36.97
C GLY A 173 -8.47 -2.41 -36.98
N LEU A 174 -7.57 -3.34 -36.71
CA LEU A 174 -6.13 -3.12 -36.71
C LEU A 174 -5.46 -4.14 -37.64
N ASP A 175 -4.81 -3.67 -38.72
CA ASP A 175 -3.98 -4.53 -39.58
C ASP A 175 -2.69 -4.90 -38.82
N HIS A 176 -2.84 -5.83 -37.89
CA HIS A 176 -1.79 -6.28 -36.99
C HIS A 176 -0.64 -7.00 -37.74
N SER A 177 -0.83 -7.30 -39.03
CA SER A 177 0.18 -7.85 -39.92
C SER A 177 1.05 -6.78 -40.59
N HIS A 178 0.70 -5.49 -40.44
CA HIS A 178 1.45 -4.38 -40.99
C HIS A 178 2.90 -4.37 -40.47
N PRO A 179 3.92 -4.23 -41.34
CA PRO A 179 5.33 -4.31 -40.94
C PRO A 179 5.73 -3.35 -39.81
N ASP A 180 5.07 -2.20 -39.76
CA ASP A 180 5.33 -1.13 -38.78
C ASP A 180 4.45 -1.18 -37.52
N ILE A 181 3.49 -2.12 -37.46
CA ILE A 181 2.57 -2.34 -36.32
C ILE A 181 2.87 -3.67 -35.64
N SER A 182 3.07 -4.72 -36.44
CA SER A 182 3.28 -6.10 -35.96
C SER A 182 4.33 -6.28 -34.86
N PRO A 183 5.41 -5.47 -34.76
CA PRO A 183 6.37 -5.61 -33.66
C PRO A 183 5.84 -5.14 -32.31
N ASN A 184 4.95 -4.14 -32.30
CA ASN A 184 4.33 -3.59 -31.09
C ASN A 184 2.97 -4.22 -30.80
N TYR A 185 2.44 -5.04 -31.70
CA TYR A 185 1.12 -5.62 -31.56
C TYR A 185 1.04 -6.70 -30.47
N LEU A 186 0.08 -6.56 -29.56
CA LEU A 186 -0.23 -7.55 -28.53
C LEU A 186 -1.56 -8.26 -28.81
N SER A 187 -1.48 -9.51 -29.27
CA SER A 187 -2.67 -10.33 -29.54
C SER A 187 -3.44 -10.71 -28.28
N SER A 188 -2.79 -10.80 -27.12
CA SER A 188 -3.44 -11.16 -25.85
C SER A 188 -4.36 -10.07 -25.31
N LEU A 189 -4.16 -8.82 -25.75
CA LEU A 189 -4.93 -7.65 -25.33
C LEU A 189 -5.80 -7.09 -26.45
N SER A 190 -5.99 -7.84 -27.54
CA SER A 190 -6.76 -7.44 -28.71
C SER A 190 -8.01 -8.29 -28.88
N TYR A 191 -9.08 -7.70 -29.42
CA TYR A 191 -10.35 -8.39 -29.60
C TYR A 191 -11.21 -7.80 -30.73
N ASP A 192 -11.93 -8.65 -31.47
CA ASP A 192 -12.99 -8.26 -32.39
C ASP A 192 -14.37 -8.44 -31.73
N PHE A 193 -14.95 -7.32 -31.31
CA PHE A 193 -16.29 -7.27 -30.70
C PHE A 193 -17.41 -7.49 -31.72
N CYS A 194 -17.17 -7.18 -33.00
CA CYS A 194 -18.12 -7.40 -34.08
C CYS A 194 -18.28 -8.88 -34.44
N SER A 195 -17.20 -9.64 -34.40
CA SER A 195 -17.17 -11.07 -34.76
C SER A 195 -17.13 -11.99 -33.53
N SER A 196 -16.86 -11.44 -32.34
CA SER A 196 -16.67 -12.15 -31.07
C SER A 196 -15.53 -13.16 -31.13
N ASP A 197 -14.35 -12.70 -31.56
CA ASP A 197 -13.12 -13.48 -31.59
C ASP A 197 -11.88 -12.59 -31.29
N ALA A 198 -10.70 -13.19 -31.18
CA ALA A 198 -9.48 -12.49 -30.75
C ALA A 198 -8.72 -11.78 -31.89
N ASP A 199 -9.21 -11.80 -33.13
CA ASP A 199 -8.50 -11.27 -34.29
C ASP A 199 -9.11 -9.92 -34.74
N PRO A 200 -8.51 -8.77 -34.41
CA PRO A 200 -9.04 -7.46 -34.76
C PRO A 200 -8.78 -7.07 -36.22
N GLN A 201 -8.36 -7.99 -37.09
CA GLN A 201 -8.01 -7.69 -38.47
C GLN A 201 -9.17 -6.98 -39.21
N PRO A 202 -8.90 -5.85 -39.89
CA PRO A 202 -9.91 -5.12 -40.66
C PRO A 202 -10.41 -5.93 -41.86
N ASP A 203 -11.69 -5.76 -42.21
CA ASP A 203 -12.28 -6.31 -43.44
C ASP A 203 -12.45 -5.22 -44.50
N GLY A 204 -12.26 -5.56 -45.77
CA GLY A 204 -12.50 -4.61 -46.87
C GLY A 204 -11.61 -3.36 -46.82
N ASP A 205 -12.23 -2.20 -46.64
CA ASP A 205 -11.64 -0.85 -46.59
C ASP A 205 -11.75 -0.17 -45.21
N ASP A 206 -11.93 -0.97 -44.15
CA ASP A 206 -11.92 -0.57 -42.73
C ASP A 206 -10.50 -0.11 -42.27
N ALA A 207 -9.98 0.96 -42.87
CA ALA A 207 -8.59 1.41 -42.72
C ALA A 207 -8.34 2.42 -41.60
N HIS A 208 -9.40 2.87 -40.92
CA HIS A 208 -9.34 3.99 -40.01
C HIS A 208 -8.51 3.66 -38.76
N GLY A 209 -8.78 2.53 -38.11
CA GLY A 209 -8.05 2.07 -36.93
C GLY A 209 -6.58 1.78 -37.21
N THR A 210 -6.26 1.24 -38.39
CA THR A 210 -4.86 1.00 -38.80
C THR A 210 -4.09 2.30 -38.98
N ALA A 211 -4.72 3.36 -39.52
CA ALA A 211 -4.09 4.66 -39.66
C ALA A 211 -3.93 5.38 -38.31
N ALA A 212 -4.94 5.28 -37.43
CA ALA A 212 -4.89 5.80 -36.06
C ALA A 212 -3.76 5.14 -35.25
N ALA A 213 -3.63 3.81 -35.33
CA ALA A 213 -2.58 3.06 -34.66
C ALA A 213 -1.16 3.50 -35.06
N GLY A 214 -0.95 3.80 -36.34
CA GLY A 214 0.35 4.29 -36.81
C GLY A 214 0.71 5.66 -36.27
N VAL A 215 -0.28 6.55 -36.07
CA VAL A 215 -0.06 7.85 -35.43
C VAL A 215 0.30 7.68 -33.96
N ALA A 216 -0.37 6.76 -33.26
CA ALA A 216 -0.13 6.50 -31.84
C ALA A 216 1.21 5.80 -31.57
N GLY A 217 1.53 4.71 -32.28
CA GLY A 217 2.63 3.82 -31.85
C GLY A 217 3.21 2.89 -32.92
N ALA A 218 3.31 3.31 -34.19
CA ALA A 218 4.15 2.58 -35.15
C ALA A 218 5.62 2.49 -34.66
N LEU A 219 6.25 1.32 -34.81
CA LEU A 219 7.48 0.91 -34.10
C LEU A 219 8.64 1.91 -34.20
N GLY A 220 8.80 2.65 -35.30
CA GLY A 220 9.83 3.68 -35.44
C GLY A 220 11.29 3.20 -35.34
N ASP A 221 12.21 4.01 -35.86
CA ASP A 221 13.66 3.76 -35.95
C ASP A 221 14.04 2.37 -36.52
N ASN A 222 13.14 1.76 -37.29
CA ASN A 222 13.26 0.42 -37.82
C ASN A 222 13.58 0.43 -39.33
N GLY A 223 13.50 1.60 -39.96
CA GLY A 223 13.79 1.84 -41.38
C GLY A 223 12.64 1.45 -42.29
N VAL A 224 11.43 1.41 -41.75
CA VAL A 224 10.18 1.01 -42.40
C VAL A 224 9.21 2.18 -42.27
N ASP A 225 8.54 2.50 -43.37
CA ASP A 225 7.37 3.37 -43.40
C ASP A 225 7.45 4.62 -42.48
N VAL A 226 6.80 4.64 -41.31
CA VAL A 226 6.60 5.82 -40.45
C VAL A 226 7.08 5.59 -39.01
N VAL A 227 6.84 6.56 -38.12
CA VAL A 227 7.05 6.44 -36.67
C VAL A 227 5.84 7.00 -35.91
N GLY A 228 5.36 6.30 -34.88
CA GLY A 228 4.29 6.80 -34.01
C GLY A 228 4.80 7.76 -32.93
N SER A 229 3.92 8.48 -32.24
CA SER A 229 4.34 9.34 -31.12
C SER A 229 4.92 8.53 -29.96
N GLY A 230 4.27 7.46 -29.54
CA GLY A 230 4.77 6.47 -28.59
C GLY A 230 5.30 5.23 -29.32
N PHE A 231 6.39 5.36 -30.08
CA PHE A 231 6.85 4.29 -30.98
C PHE A 231 7.37 3.02 -30.28
N GLY A 232 7.65 3.07 -28.98
CA GLY A 232 7.93 1.92 -28.11
C GLY A 232 6.71 1.34 -27.40
N ALA A 233 5.54 1.99 -27.49
CA ALA A 233 4.32 1.53 -26.83
C ALA A 233 3.75 0.27 -27.50
N ASN A 234 3.17 -0.59 -26.68
CA ASN A 234 2.42 -1.74 -27.17
C ASN A 234 1.09 -1.28 -27.80
N LEU A 235 0.67 -1.94 -28.87
CA LEU A 235 -0.58 -1.69 -29.56
C LEU A 235 -1.52 -2.88 -29.44
N ALA A 236 -2.73 -2.61 -28.94
CA ALA A 236 -3.85 -3.52 -28.98
C ALA A 236 -4.91 -3.02 -29.98
N GLY A 237 -5.60 -3.94 -30.65
CA GLY A 237 -6.70 -3.63 -31.55
C GLY A 237 -8.03 -4.09 -30.97
N SER A 238 -8.98 -3.17 -30.85
CA SER A 238 -10.35 -3.44 -30.40
C SER A 238 -11.33 -3.08 -31.53
N ARG A 239 -11.73 -4.08 -32.31
CA ARG A 239 -12.62 -3.86 -33.46
C ARG A 239 -14.07 -3.75 -33.00
N LEU A 240 -14.63 -2.54 -33.06
CA LEU A 240 -15.95 -2.20 -32.52
C LEU A 240 -16.84 -1.48 -33.55
N ILE A 241 -16.34 -0.45 -34.24
CA ILE A 241 -17.21 0.44 -35.05
C ILE A 241 -17.43 -0.04 -36.49
N ALA A 242 -16.81 -1.15 -36.89
CA ALA A 242 -17.06 -1.82 -38.16
C ALA A 242 -18.46 -2.47 -38.24
N CYS A 243 -19.17 -2.53 -37.10
CA CYS A 243 -20.52 -3.09 -36.99
C CYS A 243 -21.44 -2.19 -36.15
N TRP A 244 -22.70 -2.61 -36.01
CA TRP A 244 -23.63 -1.93 -35.11
C TRP A 244 -23.36 -2.38 -33.68
N SER A 245 -22.98 -1.44 -32.83
CA SER A 245 -22.65 -1.69 -31.43
C SER A 245 -23.80 -1.23 -30.52
N PRO A 246 -24.45 -2.14 -29.79
CA PRO A 246 -25.31 -1.75 -28.68
C PRO A 246 -24.47 -1.27 -27.49
N ASP A 247 -25.09 -0.54 -26.57
CA ASP A 247 -24.46 -0.04 -25.32
C ASP A 247 -23.67 -1.12 -24.56
N SER A 248 -24.19 -2.34 -24.45
CA SER A 248 -23.46 -3.43 -23.77
C SER A 248 -22.15 -3.83 -24.45
N LEU A 249 -22.05 -3.66 -25.77
CA LEU A 249 -20.86 -4.02 -26.54
C LEU A 249 -19.81 -2.89 -26.49
N GLU A 250 -20.28 -1.63 -26.51
CA GLU A 250 -19.42 -0.46 -26.26
C GLU A 250 -18.81 -0.55 -24.85
N ALA A 251 -19.63 -0.84 -23.84
CA ALA A 251 -19.17 -1.05 -22.47
C ALA A 251 -18.11 -2.15 -22.37
N GLN A 252 -18.36 -3.32 -22.98
CA GLN A 252 -17.39 -4.43 -23.00
C GLN A 252 -16.06 -4.05 -23.65
N ALA A 253 -16.07 -3.24 -24.70
CA ALA A 253 -14.86 -2.81 -25.40
C ALA A 253 -14.05 -1.80 -24.58
N LEU A 254 -14.73 -0.91 -23.86
CA LEU A 254 -14.11 0.12 -23.04
C LEU A 254 -13.64 -0.40 -21.68
N SER A 255 -14.19 -1.52 -21.20
CA SER A 255 -13.73 -2.23 -19.99
C SER A 255 -12.91 -3.48 -20.31
N TYR A 256 -12.34 -3.60 -21.51
CA TYR A 256 -11.63 -4.81 -21.92
C TYR A 256 -10.19 -4.80 -21.41
N MET A 257 -9.85 -5.72 -20.50
CA MET A 257 -8.51 -5.84 -19.91
C MET A 257 -8.03 -4.54 -19.22
N PRO A 258 -8.82 -3.93 -18.32
CA PRO A 258 -8.55 -2.61 -17.75
C PRO A 258 -7.31 -2.56 -16.87
N GLN A 259 -6.80 -3.71 -16.40
CA GLN A 259 -5.56 -3.77 -15.64
C GLN A 259 -4.30 -3.84 -16.51
N SER A 260 -4.43 -4.27 -17.77
CA SER A 260 -3.29 -4.45 -18.69
C SER A 260 -3.24 -3.43 -19.82
N ILE A 261 -4.35 -2.77 -20.12
CA ILE A 261 -4.44 -1.70 -21.11
C ILE A 261 -4.40 -0.37 -20.37
N ASP A 262 -3.43 0.48 -20.68
CA ASP A 262 -3.31 1.79 -20.01
C ASP A 262 -4.22 2.84 -20.66
N ILE A 263 -4.24 2.88 -21.98
CA ILE A 263 -4.85 3.95 -22.77
C ILE A 263 -5.84 3.36 -23.77
N TYR A 264 -7.07 3.86 -23.77
CA TYR A 264 -8.06 3.59 -24.81
C TYR A 264 -8.19 4.81 -25.74
N SER A 265 -7.85 4.61 -27.02
CA SER A 265 -7.92 5.65 -28.05
C SER A 265 -9.18 5.51 -28.89
N ASN A 266 -10.06 6.51 -28.82
CA ASN A 266 -11.39 6.48 -29.40
C ASN A 266 -11.58 7.65 -30.39
N SER A 267 -11.77 7.30 -31.66
CA SER A 267 -11.91 8.27 -32.76
C SER A 267 -13.28 8.20 -33.43
N TRP A 268 -14.32 7.98 -32.64
CA TRP A 268 -15.71 7.79 -33.04
C TRP A 268 -16.67 8.45 -32.04
N GLY A 269 -17.93 8.62 -32.41
CA GLY A 269 -18.94 9.25 -31.57
C GLY A 269 -20.30 9.31 -32.27
N PRO A 270 -21.23 10.13 -31.78
CA PRO A 270 -22.47 10.47 -32.46
C PRO A 270 -22.24 11.10 -33.84
N SER A 271 -23.33 11.41 -34.55
CA SER A 271 -23.22 12.08 -35.85
C SER A 271 -22.94 13.58 -35.69
N ASP A 272 -21.82 14.04 -36.25
CA ASP A 272 -21.37 15.44 -36.30
C ASP A 272 -22.20 16.35 -37.25
N ASP A 273 -23.54 16.29 -37.14
CA ASP A 273 -24.48 16.96 -38.04
C ASP A 273 -25.00 18.32 -37.53
N GLY A 274 -24.51 18.78 -36.37
CA GLY A 274 -24.94 20.01 -35.72
C GLY A 274 -26.32 19.93 -35.07
N ALA A 275 -26.95 18.75 -35.05
CA ALA A 275 -28.29 18.55 -34.53
C ALA A 275 -28.43 17.32 -33.61
N THR A 276 -27.50 16.38 -33.67
CA THR A 276 -27.49 15.21 -32.81
C THR A 276 -27.09 15.61 -31.39
N LEU A 277 -27.81 15.08 -30.40
CA LEU A 277 -27.49 15.22 -28.99
C LEU A 277 -27.61 13.82 -28.40
N ALA A 278 -26.47 13.17 -28.20
CA ALA A 278 -26.42 11.75 -27.83
C ALA A 278 -25.22 11.49 -26.92
N ALA A 279 -25.44 10.66 -25.91
CA ALA A 279 -24.46 10.28 -24.91
C ALA A 279 -24.30 8.75 -24.88
N PRO A 280 -23.21 8.23 -24.30
CA PRO A 280 -23.10 6.82 -23.99
C PRO A 280 -24.33 6.32 -23.23
N GLY A 281 -24.70 5.07 -23.47
CA GLY A 281 -25.70 4.42 -22.62
C GLY A 281 -25.17 4.20 -21.20
N PRO A 282 -26.05 3.82 -20.26
CA PRO A 282 -25.67 3.69 -18.86
C PRO A 282 -24.58 2.65 -18.62
N LEU A 283 -24.51 1.57 -19.40
CA LEU A 283 -23.46 0.57 -19.24
C LEU A 283 -22.11 1.11 -19.72
N THR A 284 -22.10 1.81 -20.84
CA THR A 284 -20.87 2.38 -21.39
C THR A 284 -20.32 3.48 -20.48
N LEU A 285 -21.18 4.34 -19.95
CA LEU A 285 -20.76 5.37 -19.00
C LEU A 285 -20.20 4.74 -17.71
N ALA A 286 -20.86 3.70 -17.17
CA ALA A 286 -20.37 2.97 -16.00
C ALA A 286 -19.04 2.25 -16.27
N ALA A 287 -18.82 1.72 -17.48
CA ALA A 287 -17.55 1.11 -17.86
C ALA A 287 -16.41 2.13 -17.90
N ILE A 288 -16.65 3.33 -18.45
CA ILE A 288 -15.67 4.41 -18.46
C ILE A 288 -15.37 4.88 -17.04
N GLU A 289 -16.40 5.11 -16.21
CA GLU A 289 -16.27 5.51 -14.80
C GLU A 289 -15.49 4.45 -14.00
N SER A 290 -15.87 3.18 -14.11
CA SER A 290 -15.18 2.09 -13.42
C SER A 290 -13.73 1.94 -13.90
N GLY A 291 -13.45 2.09 -15.19
CA GLY A 291 -12.07 2.07 -15.68
C GLY A 291 -11.24 3.25 -15.16
N ALA A 292 -11.85 4.44 -15.01
CA ALA A 292 -11.17 5.60 -14.44
C ALA A 292 -10.87 5.44 -12.94
N TYR A 293 -11.69 4.74 -12.17
CA TYR A 293 -11.42 4.52 -10.74
C TYR A 293 -10.63 3.25 -10.44
N ASN A 294 -10.83 2.18 -11.20
CA ASN A 294 -10.33 0.84 -10.85
C ASN A 294 -9.31 0.28 -11.85
N GLY A 295 -9.17 0.87 -13.05
CA GLY A 295 -8.20 0.42 -14.05
C GLY A 295 -6.76 0.68 -13.64
N ARG A 296 -5.79 0.04 -14.30
CA ARG A 296 -4.33 0.21 -14.04
C ARG A 296 -3.97 0.10 -12.55
N GLY A 297 -4.48 -0.91 -11.84
CA GLY A 297 -4.23 -1.12 -10.41
C GLY A 297 -4.78 0.01 -9.53
N GLY A 298 -5.89 0.65 -9.91
CA GLY A 298 -6.48 1.77 -9.18
C GLY A 298 -6.00 3.16 -9.64
N LEU A 299 -4.99 3.26 -10.50
CA LEU A 299 -4.53 4.54 -11.07
C LEU A 299 -5.52 5.13 -12.09
N GLY A 300 -6.35 4.29 -12.69
CA GLY A 300 -7.37 4.65 -13.66
C GLY A 300 -6.89 4.61 -15.11
N ASN A 301 -7.66 3.94 -15.96
CA ASN A 301 -7.46 3.93 -17.40
C ASN A 301 -7.61 5.33 -18.00
N ILE A 302 -6.85 5.60 -19.05
CA ILE A 302 -6.90 6.88 -19.75
C ILE A 302 -7.71 6.74 -21.03
N TYR A 303 -8.83 7.45 -21.09
CA TYR A 303 -9.67 7.50 -22.27
C TYR A 303 -9.38 8.76 -23.07
N THR A 304 -8.87 8.62 -24.28
CA THR A 304 -8.71 9.74 -25.22
C THR A 304 -9.81 9.69 -26.26
N TRP A 305 -10.44 10.84 -26.53
CA TRP A 305 -11.61 10.92 -27.40
C TRP A 305 -11.49 12.05 -28.42
N ALA A 306 -11.88 11.78 -29.67
CA ALA A 306 -11.96 12.82 -30.70
C ALA A 306 -13.09 13.81 -30.40
N ALA A 307 -12.80 15.11 -30.39
CA ALA A 307 -13.79 16.15 -30.07
C ALA A 307 -14.88 16.37 -31.16
N GLY A 308 -14.80 15.68 -32.31
CA GLY A 308 -15.77 15.81 -33.41
C GLY A 308 -15.28 16.62 -34.63
N ASN A 309 -15.93 16.43 -35.79
CA ASN A 309 -15.59 16.98 -37.11
C ASN A 309 -16.71 17.85 -37.74
N GLY A 310 -17.67 18.30 -36.94
CA GLY A 310 -18.92 18.96 -37.32
C GLY A 310 -18.90 20.49 -37.42
N LEU A 311 -17.74 21.17 -37.34
CA LEU A 311 -17.69 22.64 -37.34
C LEU A 311 -18.44 23.30 -38.52
N GLN A 312 -18.37 22.71 -39.71
CA GLN A 312 -19.08 23.23 -40.90
C GLN A 312 -20.61 23.09 -40.81
N SER A 313 -21.08 22.18 -39.97
CA SER A 313 -22.49 22.00 -39.60
C SER A 313 -22.91 22.91 -38.44
N GLN A 314 -21.99 23.70 -37.87
CA GLN A 314 -22.16 24.45 -36.60
C GLN A 314 -22.43 23.52 -35.42
N ASP A 315 -21.73 22.38 -35.38
CA ASP A 315 -21.76 21.48 -34.25
C ASP A 315 -20.88 21.96 -33.09
N ASP A 316 -21.09 21.37 -31.92
CA ASP A 316 -20.46 21.71 -30.66
C ASP A 316 -20.06 20.43 -29.92
N SER A 317 -18.79 20.32 -29.50
CA SER A 317 -18.24 19.09 -28.91
C SER A 317 -18.96 18.68 -27.63
N ASN A 318 -19.57 19.63 -26.92
CA ASN A 318 -20.40 19.35 -25.74
C ASN A 318 -21.71 18.61 -26.08
N ALA A 319 -22.09 18.48 -27.36
CA ALA A 319 -23.25 17.71 -27.80
C ALA A 319 -22.95 16.21 -27.98
N ASP A 320 -21.66 15.84 -27.99
CA ASP A 320 -21.18 14.47 -27.94
C ASP A 320 -20.93 14.07 -26.48
N GLY A 321 -21.81 13.24 -25.92
CA GLY A 321 -21.70 12.81 -24.52
C GLY A 321 -20.50 11.90 -24.23
N TYR A 322 -19.82 11.34 -25.24
CA TYR A 322 -18.59 10.58 -25.04
C TYR A 322 -17.42 11.54 -24.80
N ALA A 323 -17.15 12.45 -25.75
CA ALA A 323 -16.11 13.47 -25.60
C ALA A 323 -16.41 14.49 -24.48
N ASN A 324 -17.68 14.70 -24.14
CA ASN A 324 -18.09 15.58 -23.05
C ASN A 324 -17.89 14.98 -21.65
N SER A 325 -17.65 13.66 -21.56
CA SER A 325 -17.43 12.99 -20.29
C SER A 325 -16.14 13.45 -19.62
N ARG A 326 -16.20 13.78 -18.33
CA ARG A 326 -15.05 14.19 -17.51
C ARG A 326 -13.93 13.14 -17.44
N TYR A 327 -14.29 11.88 -17.57
CA TYR A 327 -13.35 10.75 -17.56
C TYR A 327 -12.56 10.63 -18.87
N THR A 328 -12.91 11.43 -19.88
CA THR A 328 -12.26 11.40 -21.20
C THR A 328 -11.48 12.68 -21.47
N ILE A 329 -10.36 12.52 -22.17
CA ILE A 329 -9.56 13.61 -22.70
C ILE A 329 -10.07 13.91 -24.10
N ALA A 330 -10.91 14.94 -24.22
CA ALA A 330 -11.39 15.42 -25.52
C ALA A 330 -10.29 16.18 -26.27
N VAL A 331 -9.93 15.65 -27.44
CA VAL A 331 -8.84 16.15 -28.30
C VAL A 331 -9.40 16.79 -29.56
N THR A 332 -9.12 18.09 -29.73
CA THR A 332 -9.44 18.83 -30.96
C THR A 332 -8.26 18.94 -31.91
N ALA A 333 -8.48 19.46 -33.12
CA ALA A 333 -7.51 19.40 -34.21
C ALA A 333 -7.03 20.78 -34.68
N VAL A 334 -5.71 20.95 -34.80
CA VAL A 334 -5.07 22.11 -35.43
C VAL A 334 -4.32 21.71 -36.70
N ASP A 335 -4.18 22.65 -37.63
CA ASP A 335 -3.41 22.42 -38.85
C ASP A 335 -1.90 22.69 -38.64
N HIS A 336 -1.11 22.48 -39.69
CA HIS A 336 0.34 22.70 -39.70
C HIS A 336 0.82 24.16 -39.53
N ASN A 337 -0.11 25.10 -39.31
CA ASN A 337 0.15 26.48 -38.91
C ASN A 337 -0.26 26.77 -37.46
N GLY A 338 -0.77 25.77 -36.74
CA GLY A 338 -1.30 25.90 -35.39
C GLY A 338 -2.70 26.54 -35.35
N GLU A 339 -3.40 26.65 -36.48
CA GLU A 339 -4.74 27.24 -36.57
C GLU A 339 -5.82 26.15 -36.47
N GLN A 340 -7.04 26.50 -36.02
CA GLN A 340 -8.17 25.57 -35.92
C GLN A 340 -8.47 24.92 -37.27
N SER A 341 -8.50 23.58 -37.32
CA SER A 341 -8.86 22.86 -38.54
C SER A 341 -10.31 23.15 -38.95
N TYR A 342 -10.59 23.15 -40.26
CA TYR A 342 -11.89 23.62 -40.79
C TYR A 342 -13.12 22.80 -40.35
N TYR A 343 -12.90 21.63 -39.76
CA TYR A 343 -13.89 20.69 -39.26
C TYR A 343 -13.93 20.62 -37.73
N ALA A 344 -12.89 21.08 -37.03
CA ALA A 344 -12.69 20.85 -35.61
C ALA A 344 -13.73 21.60 -34.77
N GLU A 345 -14.57 20.87 -34.05
CA GLU A 345 -15.65 21.44 -33.24
C GLU A 345 -15.09 22.24 -32.06
N PRO A 346 -15.73 23.37 -31.69
CA PRO A 346 -15.47 24.02 -30.42
C PRO A 346 -16.29 23.38 -29.29
N GLY A 347 -15.85 23.51 -28.06
CA GLY A 347 -16.56 23.03 -26.87
C GLY A 347 -15.83 23.40 -25.58
N ALA A 348 -16.57 23.46 -24.48
CA ALA A 348 -16.05 23.70 -23.13
C ALA A 348 -15.41 22.45 -22.51
N ASN A 349 -15.70 21.26 -23.05
CA ASN A 349 -15.15 19.95 -22.64
C ASN A 349 -13.76 19.67 -23.20
N ILE A 350 -13.33 20.39 -24.24
CA ILE A 350 -12.04 20.14 -24.91
C ILE A 350 -10.89 20.44 -23.94
N LEU A 351 -10.10 19.41 -23.62
CA LEU A 351 -8.93 19.56 -22.75
C LEU A 351 -7.74 20.08 -23.54
N VAL A 352 -7.42 19.43 -24.67
CA VAL A 352 -6.22 19.75 -25.46
C VAL A 352 -6.50 19.69 -26.95
N SER A 353 -5.54 20.20 -27.73
CA SER A 353 -5.51 20.09 -29.18
C SER A 353 -4.25 19.38 -29.65
N ALA A 354 -4.31 18.78 -30.83
CA ALA A 354 -3.14 18.20 -31.47
C ALA A 354 -3.16 18.40 -32.99
N PRO A 355 -1.99 18.38 -33.64
CA PRO A 355 -1.87 18.44 -35.09
C PRO A 355 -2.70 17.40 -35.84
N SER A 356 -3.41 17.83 -36.89
CA SER A 356 -4.14 16.98 -37.83
C SER A 356 -4.25 17.65 -39.22
N ASN A 357 -5.02 17.09 -40.16
CA ASN A 357 -5.10 17.60 -41.51
C ASN A 357 -5.77 18.99 -41.59
N GLY A 358 -5.21 19.86 -42.41
CA GLY A 358 -5.68 21.22 -42.56
C GLY A 358 -4.81 22.01 -43.52
N ALA A 359 -5.29 23.17 -43.95
CA ALA A 359 -4.61 24.02 -44.96
C ALA A 359 -4.10 23.29 -46.23
N GLY A 360 -4.67 22.13 -46.57
CA GLY A 360 -4.31 21.34 -47.75
C GLY A 360 -3.21 20.28 -47.53
N VAL A 361 -2.84 20.00 -46.28
CA VAL A 361 -1.86 18.96 -45.88
C VAL A 361 -2.56 17.92 -45.00
N GLY A 362 -2.24 16.63 -45.19
CA GLY A 362 -2.73 15.52 -44.38
C GLY A 362 -1.67 14.98 -43.41
N ILE A 363 -2.07 14.01 -42.59
CA ILE A 363 -1.18 13.27 -41.71
C ILE A 363 -0.63 12.05 -42.45
N THR A 364 0.69 11.89 -42.34
CA THR A 364 1.43 10.74 -42.87
C THR A 364 1.50 9.66 -41.80
N THR A 365 0.92 8.49 -42.07
CA THR A 365 0.81 7.37 -41.13
C THR A 365 0.65 6.04 -41.90
N THR A 366 0.58 4.92 -41.18
CA THR A 366 0.28 3.59 -41.72
C THR A 366 -1.10 3.53 -42.38
N ASP A 367 -1.29 2.54 -43.24
CA ASP A 367 -2.52 2.24 -43.97
C ASP A 367 -2.62 0.71 -44.11
N ILE A 368 -3.80 0.16 -44.41
CA ILE A 368 -3.92 -1.29 -44.61
C ILE A 368 -2.96 -1.73 -45.73
N VAL A 369 -2.16 -2.77 -45.49
CA VAL A 369 -1.18 -3.26 -46.47
C VAL A 369 -1.86 -3.61 -47.80
N GLY A 370 -1.45 -2.94 -48.86
CA GLY A 370 -1.79 -3.32 -50.24
C GLY A 370 -2.70 -2.33 -50.95
N THR A 371 -3.97 -2.68 -51.19
CA THR A 371 -4.90 -1.86 -51.99
C THR A 371 -6.25 -1.63 -51.34
N SER A 372 -6.42 -2.10 -50.11
CA SER A 372 -7.65 -2.01 -49.34
C SER A 372 -7.78 -0.68 -48.60
N GLY A 373 -6.65 -0.06 -48.27
CA GLY A 373 -6.57 1.20 -47.54
C GLY A 373 -6.93 2.46 -48.32
N TYR A 374 -6.66 3.62 -47.70
CA TYR A 374 -6.83 4.94 -48.30
C TYR A 374 -6.05 5.10 -49.61
N THR A 375 -4.86 4.47 -49.68
CA THR A 375 -4.02 4.47 -50.87
C THR A 375 -3.64 3.05 -51.29
N SER A 376 -2.99 2.93 -52.46
CA SER A 376 -2.36 1.69 -52.87
C SER A 376 -0.92 1.67 -52.34
N GLY A 377 -0.73 1.18 -51.12
CA GLY A 377 0.53 1.18 -50.39
C GLY A 377 0.39 0.61 -48.99
N ASN A 378 1.38 0.89 -48.14
CA ASN A 378 1.37 0.62 -46.70
C ASN A 378 1.16 1.90 -45.88
N THR A 379 1.25 3.07 -46.53
CA THR A 379 1.15 4.37 -45.86
C THR A 379 0.16 5.25 -46.58
N THR A 380 -0.39 6.22 -45.86
CA THR A 380 -1.25 7.28 -46.38
C THR A 380 -0.70 8.63 -45.94
N ASN A 381 -0.92 9.66 -46.75
CA ASN A 381 -0.55 11.05 -46.43
C ASN A 381 -1.77 11.99 -46.45
N SER A 382 -2.96 11.42 -46.40
CA SER A 382 -4.23 12.13 -46.41
C SER A 382 -5.11 11.83 -45.20
N TYR A 383 -4.59 11.09 -44.21
CA TYR A 383 -5.31 10.83 -42.96
C TYR A 383 -5.49 12.14 -42.17
N GLY A 384 -6.50 12.19 -41.30
CA GLY A 384 -6.93 13.44 -40.70
C GLY A 384 -8.22 13.34 -39.88
N GLY A 385 -8.84 14.48 -39.61
CA GLY A 385 -9.95 14.59 -38.64
C GLY A 385 -9.41 14.78 -37.22
N THR A 386 -10.29 15.07 -36.27
CA THR A 386 -9.97 14.92 -34.84
C THR A 386 -9.55 13.47 -34.53
N SER A 387 -10.01 12.51 -35.34
CA SER A 387 -9.57 11.11 -35.39
C SER A 387 -8.08 10.86 -35.63
N SER A 388 -7.32 11.86 -36.12
CA SER A 388 -5.85 11.78 -36.17
C SER A 388 -5.17 12.54 -35.04
N ALA A 389 -5.85 13.51 -34.43
CA ALA A 389 -5.33 14.27 -33.30
C ALA A 389 -5.36 13.43 -32.02
N THR A 390 -6.43 12.67 -31.81
CA THR A 390 -6.62 11.79 -30.63
C THR A 390 -5.51 10.75 -30.46
N PRO A 391 -5.22 9.87 -31.45
CA PRO A 391 -4.15 8.87 -31.30
C PRO A 391 -2.76 9.50 -31.14
N LEU A 392 -2.54 10.70 -31.68
CA LEU A 392 -1.28 11.44 -31.46
C LEU A 392 -1.11 11.77 -29.98
N VAL A 393 -2.17 12.25 -29.32
CA VAL A 393 -2.19 12.50 -27.88
C VAL A 393 -2.07 11.19 -27.10
N SER A 394 -2.72 10.10 -27.51
CA SER A 394 -2.57 8.79 -26.85
C SER A 394 -1.10 8.34 -26.81
N GLY A 395 -0.36 8.49 -27.91
CA GLY A 395 1.06 8.14 -27.91
C GLY A 395 1.95 9.12 -27.15
N VAL A 396 1.57 10.41 -27.04
CA VAL A 396 2.26 11.34 -26.13
C VAL A 396 2.01 10.97 -24.67
N ILE A 397 0.78 10.57 -24.31
CA ILE A 397 0.44 10.09 -22.97
C ILE A 397 1.21 8.80 -22.65
N ALA A 398 1.47 7.93 -23.63
CA ALA A 398 2.34 6.79 -23.42
C ALA A 398 3.78 7.20 -23.03
N LEU A 399 4.32 8.30 -23.56
CA LEU A 399 5.60 8.85 -23.10
C LEU A 399 5.50 9.39 -21.67
N ILE A 400 4.39 10.05 -21.32
CA ILE A 400 4.13 10.58 -19.98
C ILE A 400 4.09 9.45 -18.95
N LEU A 401 3.38 8.36 -19.25
CA LEU A 401 3.27 7.19 -18.37
C LEU A 401 4.56 6.38 -18.28
N GLU A 402 5.39 6.34 -19.33
CA GLU A 402 6.74 5.77 -19.20
C GLU A 402 7.63 6.63 -18.29
N ALA A 403 7.49 7.96 -18.37
CA ALA A 403 8.23 8.88 -17.52
C ALA A 403 7.82 8.79 -16.04
N ASN A 404 6.55 8.54 -15.76
CA ASN A 404 6.05 8.26 -14.42
C ASN A 404 4.83 7.30 -14.48
N PRO A 405 5.00 6.01 -14.14
CA PRO A 405 3.94 5.02 -14.24
C PRO A 405 2.85 5.18 -13.17
N ASN A 406 3.15 5.88 -12.06
CA ASN A 406 2.25 6.06 -10.92
C ASN A 406 1.19 7.14 -11.15
N LEU A 407 1.25 7.88 -12.27
CA LEU A 407 0.29 8.93 -12.57
C LEU A 407 -1.14 8.36 -12.69
N THR A 408 -2.08 8.98 -11.98
CA THR A 408 -3.50 8.67 -12.12
C THR A 408 -4.06 9.28 -13.41
N TRP A 409 -5.26 8.87 -13.80
CA TRP A 409 -5.97 9.48 -14.93
C TRP A 409 -6.19 10.99 -14.75
N ARG A 410 -6.36 11.49 -13.51
CA ARG A 410 -6.49 12.93 -13.19
C ARG A 410 -5.16 13.65 -13.29
N ASP A 411 -4.09 13.06 -12.79
CA ASP A 411 -2.74 13.63 -12.90
C ASP A 411 -2.35 13.86 -14.36
N VAL A 412 -2.66 12.90 -15.24
CA VAL A 412 -2.41 13.05 -16.68
C VAL A 412 -3.19 14.22 -17.27
N GLN A 413 -4.45 14.43 -16.86
CA GLN A 413 -5.22 15.60 -17.32
C GLN A 413 -4.60 16.91 -16.83
N ASP A 414 -4.26 17.03 -15.53
CA ASP A 414 -3.65 18.25 -14.97
C ASP A 414 -2.27 18.54 -15.58
N LEU A 415 -1.48 17.50 -15.81
CA LEU A 415 -0.18 17.62 -16.48
C LEU A 415 -0.35 18.12 -17.91
N LEU A 416 -1.34 17.63 -18.67
CA LEU A 416 -1.68 18.15 -20.00
C LEU A 416 -2.15 19.62 -19.94
N VAL A 417 -2.93 20.00 -18.94
CA VAL A 417 -3.35 21.40 -18.71
C VAL A 417 -2.13 22.31 -18.50
N LYS A 418 -1.18 21.89 -17.66
CA LYS A 418 0.01 22.68 -17.29
C LYS A 418 1.10 22.69 -18.36
N SER A 419 1.19 21.66 -19.19
CA SER A 419 2.21 21.52 -20.24
C SER A 419 1.78 22.01 -21.62
N SER A 420 0.48 22.10 -21.90
CA SER A 420 -0.01 22.47 -23.24
C SER A 420 0.40 23.88 -23.66
N ARG A 421 0.79 24.01 -24.93
CA ARG A 421 1.25 25.26 -25.53
C ARG A 421 0.11 26.02 -26.18
N LYS A 422 -0.04 27.28 -25.81
CA LYS A 422 -0.92 28.23 -26.50
C LYS A 422 -0.52 28.41 -27.98
N ASN A 423 -1.26 27.75 -28.88
CA ASN A 423 -1.18 27.89 -30.34
C ASN A 423 -2.01 29.09 -30.84
N ASP A 424 -1.82 29.49 -32.09
CA ASP A 424 -2.46 30.67 -32.71
C ASP A 424 -2.59 31.85 -31.72
N PHE A 425 -1.45 32.34 -31.24
CA PHE A 425 -1.35 33.18 -30.05
C PHE A 425 -2.24 34.44 -30.05
N ASN A 426 -2.67 34.91 -31.23
CA ASN A 426 -3.48 36.10 -31.40
C ASN A 426 -4.97 35.81 -31.64
N ASP A 427 -5.41 34.55 -31.63
CA ASP A 427 -6.83 34.22 -31.75
C ASP A 427 -7.61 34.81 -30.56
N PRO A 428 -8.72 35.51 -30.81
CA PRO A 428 -9.48 36.19 -29.76
C PRO A 428 -10.24 35.25 -28.82
N SER A 429 -10.30 33.95 -29.11
CA SER A 429 -10.94 32.95 -28.23
C SER A 429 -10.14 32.65 -26.97
N TRP A 430 -8.85 32.95 -26.94
CA TRP A 430 -8.00 32.73 -25.78
C TRP A 430 -8.35 33.66 -24.63
N VAL A 431 -8.70 33.07 -23.50
CA VAL A 431 -8.96 33.76 -22.24
C VAL A 431 -8.10 33.12 -21.16
N GLU A 432 -7.46 33.95 -20.34
CA GLU A 432 -6.76 33.49 -19.15
C GLU A 432 -7.76 33.40 -18.01
N ASN A 433 -7.88 32.22 -17.43
CA ASN A 433 -8.73 31.95 -16.29
C ASN A 433 -8.05 32.50 -15.00
N GLN A 434 -8.69 32.34 -13.84
CA GLN A 434 -8.21 32.99 -12.61
C GLN A 434 -7.09 32.22 -11.90
N ALA A 435 -6.85 30.98 -12.32
CA ALA A 435 -5.67 30.20 -11.96
C ALA A 435 -4.43 30.58 -12.79
N GLY A 436 -4.60 31.40 -13.84
CA GLY A 436 -3.53 31.76 -14.78
C GLY A 436 -3.41 30.81 -15.98
N ASN A 437 -4.35 29.86 -16.13
CA ASN A 437 -4.37 28.94 -17.25
C ASN A 437 -5.04 29.59 -18.46
N TRP A 438 -4.41 29.47 -19.63
CA TRP A 438 -5.00 29.93 -20.89
C TRP A 438 -5.94 28.86 -21.43
N PHE A 439 -7.18 29.25 -21.71
CA PHE A 439 -8.19 28.36 -22.25
C PHE A 439 -8.85 28.96 -23.50
N SER A 440 -9.23 28.10 -24.43
CA SER A 440 -10.05 28.42 -25.60
C SER A 440 -11.00 27.28 -25.89
N HIS A 441 -12.27 27.58 -26.12
CA HIS A 441 -13.25 26.60 -26.59
C HIS A 441 -12.87 25.99 -27.96
N LYS A 442 -11.92 26.57 -28.71
CA LYS A 442 -11.43 26.01 -29.99
C LYS A 442 -10.25 25.06 -29.83
N TYR A 443 -9.47 25.21 -28.75
CA TYR A 443 -8.14 24.63 -28.62
C TYR A 443 -7.92 23.93 -27.26
N GLY A 444 -8.88 23.97 -26.35
CA GLY A 444 -8.70 23.61 -24.96
C GLY A 444 -7.64 24.50 -24.30
N PHE A 445 -6.71 23.88 -23.58
CA PHE A 445 -5.54 24.54 -22.98
C PHE A 445 -4.40 24.78 -23.99
N GLY A 446 -4.46 24.18 -25.19
CA GLY A 446 -3.49 24.39 -26.26
C GLY A 446 -3.07 23.12 -26.96
N VAL A 447 -2.03 23.22 -27.78
CA VAL A 447 -1.42 22.07 -28.43
C VAL A 447 -0.55 21.33 -27.42
N VAL A 448 -0.71 20.01 -27.32
CA VAL A 448 0.12 19.18 -26.42
C VAL A 448 1.60 19.36 -26.75
N ASP A 449 2.42 19.55 -25.71
CA ASP A 449 3.88 19.64 -25.80
C ASP A 449 4.50 18.42 -25.09
N ALA A 450 4.87 17.41 -25.88
CA ALA A 450 5.34 16.14 -25.35
C ALA A 450 6.62 16.27 -24.52
N GLY A 451 7.57 17.11 -24.95
CA GLY A 451 8.81 17.34 -24.21
C GLY A 451 8.56 17.97 -22.84
N LEU A 452 7.76 19.03 -22.77
CA LEU A 452 7.42 19.65 -21.49
C LEU A 452 6.59 18.73 -20.61
N ALA A 453 5.66 17.97 -21.19
CA ALA A 453 4.82 17.03 -20.47
C ALA A 453 5.65 15.93 -19.78
N THR A 454 6.57 15.28 -20.51
CA THR A 454 7.44 14.25 -19.93
C THR A 454 8.42 14.82 -18.91
N ASP A 455 8.95 16.02 -19.14
CA ASP A 455 9.85 16.68 -18.18
C ASP A 455 9.14 16.98 -16.85
N LEU A 456 7.86 17.37 -16.90
CA LEU A 456 7.04 17.58 -15.70
C LEU A 456 6.66 16.26 -15.01
N ALA A 457 6.40 15.20 -15.79
CA ALA A 457 5.99 13.88 -15.26
C ALA A 457 7.01 13.28 -14.28
N VAL A 458 8.32 13.42 -14.59
CA VAL A 458 9.42 12.83 -13.81
C VAL A 458 9.43 13.30 -12.35
N ASN A 459 9.08 14.57 -12.10
CA ASN A 459 9.03 15.16 -10.76
C ASN A 459 7.61 15.64 -10.44
N TRP A 460 6.60 14.93 -10.93
CA TRP A 460 5.21 15.30 -10.70
C TRP A 460 4.81 14.97 -9.27
N THR A 461 4.22 15.96 -8.59
CA THR A 461 3.56 15.77 -7.31
C THR A 461 2.14 15.28 -7.57
N MET A 462 1.80 14.10 -7.05
CA MET A 462 0.49 13.48 -7.23
C MET A 462 -0.62 14.40 -6.71
N LEU A 463 -1.76 14.40 -7.42
CA LEU A 463 -2.94 15.11 -6.96
C LEU A 463 -3.55 14.41 -5.74
N ALA A 464 -3.99 15.21 -4.77
CA ALA A 464 -4.77 14.70 -3.66
C ALA A 464 -6.10 14.05 -4.13
N PRO A 465 -6.72 13.20 -3.29
CA PRO A 465 -7.98 12.56 -3.58
C PRO A 465 -9.07 13.54 -4.05
N GLU A 466 -9.86 13.09 -5.01
CA GLU A 466 -10.93 13.88 -5.58
C GLU A 466 -12.05 14.12 -4.55
N THR A 467 -12.54 15.36 -4.51
CA THR A 467 -13.77 15.74 -3.80
C THR A 467 -14.82 16.25 -4.79
N ASN A 468 -16.03 15.71 -4.67
CA ASN A 468 -17.16 16.03 -5.52
C ASN A 468 -18.26 16.76 -4.74
N VAL A 469 -18.64 17.96 -5.18
CA VAL A 469 -19.69 18.76 -4.52
C VAL A 469 -20.82 19.08 -5.48
N THR A 470 -22.05 18.72 -5.09
CA THR A 470 -23.26 18.92 -5.91
C THR A 470 -24.11 20.09 -5.40
N TYR A 471 -24.53 20.96 -6.32
CA TYR A 471 -25.46 22.06 -6.11
C TYR A 471 -26.71 21.92 -6.97
N GLY A 472 -27.88 22.12 -6.38
CA GLY A 472 -29.18 21.86 -7.03
C GLY A 472 -29.78 20.53 -6.56
N PRO A 473 -30.75 19.96 -7.29
CA PRO A 473 -31.41 20.53 -8.46
C PRO A 473 -32.21 21.79 -8.10
N SER A 474 -32.32 22.72 -9.05
CA SER A 474 -33.14 23.92 -8.86
C SER A 474 -34.63 23.54 -8.68
N SER A 475 -35.30 24.11 -7.68
CA SER A 475 -36.65 23.70 -7.28
C SER A 475 -37.80 24.39 -8.01
N SER A 476 -37.54 25.30 -8.95
CA SER A 476 -38.58 26.07 -9.64
C SER A 476 -38.18 26.39 -11.08
N PRO A 477 -39.03 26.04 -12.07
CA PRO A 477 -38.75 26.35 -13.48
C PRO A 477 -38.60 27.85 -13.73
N ILE A 478 -37.58 28.20 -14.52
CA ILE A 478 -37.29 29.57 -14.93
C ILE A 478 -37.75 29.76 -16.39
N PRO A 479 -38.72 30.66 -16.67
CA PRO A 479 -39.21 30.88 -18.03
C PRO A 479 -38.13 31.43 -18.95
N ILE A 480 -38.05 30.90 -20.17
CA ILE A 480 -37.22 31.41 -21.26
C ILE A 480 -38.11 32.23 -22.22
N PRO A 481 -38.04 33.58 -22.16
CA PRO A 481 -38.84 34.44 -23.04
C PRO A 481 -38.28 34.48 -24.46
N ASP A 482 -39.17 34.79 -25.41
CA ASP A 482 -38.88 35.06 -26.84
C ASP A 482 -38.14 36.41 -27.01
N THR A 483 -36.96 36.52 -26.42
CA THR A 483 -36.11 37.72 -26.43
C THR A 483 -34.64 37.31 -26.39
N ASP A 484 -33.81 38.01 -27.17
CA ASP A 484 -32.34 37.92 -27.16
C ASP A 484 -31.71 38.58 -25.90
N ASP A 485 -32.34 38.38 -24.73
CA ASP A 485 -31.89 38.87 -23.42
C ASP A 485 -31.53 37.67 -22.53
N TRP A 486 -30.40 37.75 -21.83
CA TRP A 486 -29.98 36.73 -20.87
C TRP A 486 -30.94 36.57 -19.70
N ILE A 487 -31.28 35.32 -19.42
CA ILE A 487 -31.85 34.87 -18.16
C ILE A 487 -30.69 34.38 -17.31
N VAL A 488 -30.68 34.76 -16.04
CA VAL A 488 -29.57 34.43 -15.13
C VAL A 488 -30.13 33.73 -13.90
N SER A 489 -29.55 32.58 -13.56
CA SER A 489 -29.76 31.86 -12.31
C SER A 489 -28.47 31.89 -11.49
N ASP A 490 -28.45 32.71 -10.44
CA ASP A 490 -27.32 32.83 -9.53
C ASP A 490 -27.47 31.87 -8.33
N PHE A 491 -26.35 31.29 -7.89
CA PHE A 491 -26.25 30.48 -6.67
C PHE A 491 -24.88 30.66 -6.02
N VAL A 492 -24.77 30.32 -4.74
CA VAL A 492 -23.55 30.49 -3.97
C VAL A 492 -22.98 29.14 -3.62
N VAL A 493 -21.73 28.93 -4.01
CA VAL A 493 -20.89 27.80 -3.65
C VAL A 493 -20.05 28.21 -2.44
N THR A 494 -20.06 27.39 -1.39
CA THR A 494 -19.35 27.67 -0.13
C THR A 494 -18.10 26.82 0.06
N ASP A 495 -18.05 25.65 -0.55
CA ASP A 495 -16.92 24.73 -0.48
C ASP A 495 -15.71 25.30 -1.24
N GLN A 496 -14.49 24.97 -0.80
CA GLN A 496 -13.22 25.50 -1.30
C GLN A 496 -12.40 24.44 -2.02
N LEU A 497 -12.89 24.06 -3.20
CA LEU A 497 -12.18 23.19 -4.11
C LEU A 497 -11.25 24.00 -5.01
N GLU A 498 -10.07 23.44 -5.29
CA GLU A 498 -9.33 23.74 -6.52
C GLU A 498 -9.93 22.90 -7.64
N LEU A 499 -10.58 23.56 -8.59
CA LEU A 499 -11.42 22.88 -9.59
C LEU A 499 -10.61 22.17 -10.67
N GLU A 500 -11.11 21.04 -11.12
CA GLU A 500 -10.62 20.31 -12.29
C GLU A 500 -11.68 20.38 -13.40
N SER A 501 -12.80 19.68 -13.19
CA SER A 501 -13.91 19.59 -14.15
C SER A 501 -15.24 19.99 -13.51
N ILE A 502 -16.20 20.37 -14.33
CA ILE A 502 -17.56 20.73 -13.91
C ILE A 502 -18.58 20.03 -14.80
N ASP A 503 -19.58 19.42 -14.19
CA ASP A 503 -20.76 18.90 -14.86
C ASP A 503 -22.00 19.77 -14.57
N ILE A 504 -22.71 20.18 -15.62
CA ILE A 504 -23.95 20.96 -15.54
C ILE A 504 -25.09 20.14 -16.16
N ILE A 505 -25.93 19.56 -15.31
CA ILE A 505 -27.10 18.79 -15.74
C ILE A 505 -28.30 19.73 -15.90
N VAL A 506 -28.89 19.79 -17.10
CA VAL A 506 -30.06 20.65 -17.37
C VAL A 506 -31.23 19.90 -18.00
N ASP A 507 -32.44 20.29 -17.60
CA ASP A 507 -33.69 19.95 -18.28
C ASP A 507 -34.33 21.25 -18.78
N ILE A 508 -34.46 21.39 -20.11
CA ILE A 508 -34.98 22.57 -20.79
C ILE A 508 -36.08 22.15 -21.76
N THR A 509 -37.28 22.70 -21.57
CA THR A 509 -38.35 22.62 -22.56
C THR A 509 -38.23 23.78 -23.53
N HIS A 510 -37.99 23.50 -24.82
CA HIS A 510 -37.92 24.51 -25.88
C HIS A 510 -38.29 23.91 -27.25
N PRO A 511 -39.12 24.55 -28.09
CA PRO A 511 -39.51 24.00 -29.39
C PRO A 511 -38.36 23.78 -30.38
N ASN A 512 -37.28 24.55 -30.26
CA ASN A 512 -36.08 24.50 -31.10
C ASN A 512 -34.84 24.66 -30.19
N ARG A 513 -34.18 23.59 -29.79
CA ARG A 513 -33.03 23.67 -28.87
C ARG A 513 -31.80 24.35 -29.50
N GLY A 514 -31.69 24.40 -30.83
CA GLY A 514 -30.62 25.14 -31.52
C GLY A 514 -30.69 26.65 -31.37
N ASP A 515 -31.85 27.20 -31.00
CA ASP A 515 -31.99 28.64 -30.75
C ASP A 515 -31.35 29.05 -29.40
N LEU A 516 -31.05 28.09 -28.52
CA LEU A 516 -30.55 28.34 -27.18
C LEU A 516 -29.03 28.58 -27.15
N GLU A 517 -28.62 29.61 -26.42
CA GLU A 517 -27.22 29.83 -26.01
C GLU A 517 -27.13 29.64 -24.49
N ILE A 518 -26.19 28.82 -24.03
CA ILE A 518 -26.04 28.42 -22.63
C ILE A 518 -24.61 28.71 -22.17
N GLU A 519 -24.47 29.46 -21.09
CA GLU A 519 -23.18 29.78 -20.46
C GLU A 519 -23.18 29.46 -18.97
N LEU A 520 -22.04 29.00 -18.46
CA LEU A 520 -21.69 28.99 -17.05
C LEU A 520 -20.66 30.09 -16.77
N VAL A 521 -20.84 30.82 -15.67
CA VAL A 521 -19.91 31.88 -15.26
C VAL A 521 -19.44 31.64 -13.84
N SER A 522 -18.12 31.58 -13.65
CA SER A 522 -17.48 31.40 -12.35
C SER A 522 -17.55 32.67 -11.50
N PRO A 523 -17.36 32.57 -10.17
CA PRO A 523 -17.35 33.72 -9.25
C PRO A 523 -16.33 34.79 -9.62
N HIS A 524 -15.29 34.38 -10.33
CA HIS A 524 -14.17 35.21 -10.71
C HIS A 524 -14.27 35.70 -12.17
N GLY A 525 -15.35 35.35 -12.88
CA GLY A 525 -15.73 35.92 -14.16
C GLY A 525 -15.30 35.13 -15.40
N THR A 526 -14.73 33.94 -15.22
CA THR A 526 -14.44 33.01 -16.32
C THR A 526 -15.76 32.50 -16.88
N VAL A 527 -15.88 32.47 -18.21
CA VAL A 527 -17.12 32.10 -18.92
C VAL A 527 -16.86 30.83 -19.72
N SER A 528 -17.68 29.83 -19.47
CA SER A 528 -17.75 28.58 -20.23
C SER A 528 -19.02 28.58 -21.09
N THR A 529 -18.85 28.55 -22.41
CA THR A 529 -19.95 28.44 -23.37
C THR A 529 -20.25 26.96 -23.57
N LEU A 530 -21.29 26.48 -22.88
CA LEU A 530 -21.69 25.06 -22.87
C LEU A 530 -22.43 24.66 -24.14
N ARG A 531 -23.09 25.63 -24.78
CA ARG A 531 -23.74 25.43 -26.07
C ARG A 531 -23.91 26.76 -26.80
N SER A 532 -23.43 26.80 -28.04
CA SER A 532 -23.66 27.92 -28.96
C SER A 532 -24.98 27.75 -29.76
N PRO A 533 -25.63 28.84 -30.18
CA PRO A 533 -26.80 28.74 -31.04
C PRO A 533 -26.41 28.21 -32.42
N ASN A 534 -27.21 27.30 -32.96
CA ASN A 534 -26.94 26.61 -34.22
C ASN A 534 -28.23 26.30 -35.01
N SER A 535 -28.12 25.50 -36.07
CA SER A 535 -29.27 25.18 -36.94
C SER A 535 -30.12 23.99 -36.49
N ASP A 536 -29.92 23.50 -35.27
CA ASP A 536 -30.68 22.39 -34.69
C ASP A 536 -32.16 22.76 -34.49
N THR A 537 -33.04 21.98 -35.09
CA THR A 537 -34.51 22.17 -35.00
C THR A 537 -35.20 21.13 -34.10
N GLY A 538 -34.41 20.32 -33.39
CA GLY A 538 -34.89 19.41 -32.36
C GLY A 538 -35.56 20.18 -31.22
N ALA A 539 -36.52 19.52 -30.55
CA ALA A 539 -37.17 20.09 -29.37
C ALA A 539 -36.51 19.53 -28.11
N ASP A 540 -36.51 20.34 -27.06
CA ASP A 540 -36.12 20.03 -25.69
C ASP A 540 -34.66 19.56 -25.51
N ILE A 541 -34.11 19.80 -24.33
CA ILE A 541 -32.87 19.21 -23.81
C ILE A 541 -33.28 18.51 -22.53
N GLN A 542 -33.14 17.18 -22.45
CA GLN A 542 -33.70 16.38 -21.35
C GLN A 542 -32.57 15.74 -20.57
N ASP A 543 -32.40 16.17 -19.31
CA ASP A 543 -31.42 15.65 -18.35
C ASP A 543 -30.01 15.52 -18.95
N TRP A 544 -29.59 16.52 -19.73
CA TRP A 544 -28.29 16.51 -20.41
C TRP A 544 -27.21 17.09 -19.50
N SER A 545 -26.07 16.41 -19.38
CA SER A 545 -24.89 16.92 -18.69
C SER A 545 -23.97 17.64 -19.67
N PHE A 546 -23.71 18.93 -19.43
CA PHE A 546 -22.65 19.67 -20.10
C PHE A 546 -21.39 19.67 -19.25
N GLY A 547 -20.26 19.23 -19.80
CA GLY A 547 -18.96 19.25 -19.17
C GLY A 547 -18.19 20.54 -19.45
N SER A 548 -17.39 21.01 -18.50
CA SER A 548 -16.50 22.17 -18.68
C SER A 548 -15.18 22.01 -17.94
N VAL A 549 -14.07 22.18 -18.66
CA VAL A 549 -12.71 22.23 -18.09
C VAL A 549 -12.12 23.65 -18.05
N ALA A 550 -12.84 24.66 -18.58
CA ALA A 550 -12.39 26.06 -18.62
C ALA A 550 -11.98 26.68 -17.26
N HIS A 551 -12.46 26.07 -16.17
CA HIS A 551 -12.30 26.56 -14.80
C HIS A 551 -11.17 25.84 -14.03
N TRP A 552 -10.38 25.01 -14.71
CA TRP A 552 -9.31 24.22 -14.09
C TRP A 552 -8.32 25.10 -13.30
N GLY A 553 -8.04 24.72 -12.06
CA GLY A 553 -7.25 25.43 -11.05
C GLY A 553 -7.97 26.58 -10.35
N GLU A 554 -9.19 26.96 -10.75
CA GLU A 554 -9.91 28.05 -10.06
C GLU A 554 -10.48 27.59 -8.72
N SER A 555 -10.52 28.51 -7.74
CA SER A 555 -11.28 28.25 -6.52
C SER A 555 -12.78 28.24 -6.80
N SER A 556 -13.47 27.19 -6.32
CA SER A 556 -14.92 27.01 -6.46
C SER A 556 -15.75 28.04 -5.69
N ASN A 557 -15.21 28.61 -4.62
CA ASN A 557 -15.96 29.42 -3.66
C ASN A 557 -16.44 30.74 -4.27
N GLY A 558 -17.75 31.00 -4.17
CA GLY A 558 -18.36 32.28 -4.53
C GLY A 558 -19.67 32.15 -5.28
N THR A 559 -20.05 33.21 -6.01
CA THR A 559 -21.33 33.24 -6.73
C THR A 559 -21.16 32.77 -8.17
N TRP A 560 -21.78 31.66 -8.52
CA TRP A 560 -21.85 31.13 -9.87
C TRP A 560 -23.15 31.57 -10.54
N SER A 561 -23.11 31.72 -11.87
CA SER A 561 -24.27 32.08 -12.68
C SER A 561 -24.43 31.13 -13.87
N ILE A 562 -25.58 30.47 -13.98
CA ILE A 562 -26.01 29.83 -15.24
C ILE A 562 -26.81 30.87 -16.05
N ARG A 563 -26.44 31.06 -17.31
CA ARG A 563 -27.10 32.01 -18.21
C ARG A 563 -27.64 31.31 -19.44
N ILE A 564 -28.89 31.61 -19.77
CA ILE A 564 -29.57 31.06 -20.96
C ILE A 564 -30.28 32.19 -21.69
N LYS A 565 -30.22 32.20 -23.02
CA LYS A 565 -31.06 33.07 -23.86
C LYS A 565 -31.58 32.31 -25.08
N ASP A 566 -32.74 32.75 -25.56
CA ASP A 566 -33.27 32.36 -26.87
C ASP A 566 -32.76 33.38 -27.91
N SER A 567 -31.85 32.93 -28.78
CA SER A 567 -31.12 33.79 -29.72
C SER A 567 -31.91 34.07 -31.00
N GLU A 568 -33.00 33.32 -31.26
CA GLU A 568 -33.84 33.48 -32.45
C GLU A 568 -35.31 33.76 -32.07
N PRO A 569 -36.00 34.66 -32.80
CA PRO A 569 -37.35 35.04 -32.43
C PRO A 569 -38.40 34.00 -32.87
N GLY A 570 -39.40 33.75 -32.03
CA GLY A 570 -40.62 33.00 -32.36
C GLY A 570 -40.93 31.81 -31.45
N SER A 571 -40.08 31.54 -30.47
CA SER A 571 -40.18 30.46 -29.51
C SER A 571 -40.14 30.97 -28.06
N THR A 572 -40.63 30.16 -27.14
CA THR A 572 -40.49 30.38 -25.71
C THR A 572 -40.28 29.03 -25.07
N GLY A 573 -39.55 28.97 -23.97
CA GLY A 573 -39.33 27.74 -23.21
C GLY A 573 -39.31 27.93 -21.72
N ALA A 574 -38.73 26.95 -21.04
CA ALA A 574 -38.41 27.01 -19.62
C ALA A 574 -37.20 26.13 -19.33
N LEU A 575 -36.27 26.65 -18.53
CA LEU A 575 -35.31 25.83 -17.79
C LEU A 575 -36.08 25.19 -16.63
N ASN A 576 -36.35 23.90 -16.70
CA ASN A 576 -37.13 23.17 -15.71
C ASN A 576 -36.31 22.94 -14.44
N THR A 577 -35.11 22.37 -14.61
CA THR A 577 -34.15 22.12 -13.55
C THR A 577 -32.73 22.32 -14.06
N TRP A 578 -31.83 22.69 -13.15
CA TRP A 578 -30.39 22.57 -13.33
C TRP A 578 -29.75 22.02 -12.06
N SER A 579 -28.69 21.24 -12.22
CA SER A 579 -27.76 20.80 -11.17
C SER A 579 -26.33 21.04 -11.64
N LEU A 580 -25.45 21.35 -10.71
CA LEU A 580 -24.02 21.55 -10.94
C LEU A 580 -23.26 20.56 -10.07
N ILE A 581 -22.30 19.86 -10.64
CA ILE A 581 -21.34 19.02 -9.91
C ILE A 581 -19.96 19.63 -10.15
N LEU A 582 -19.28 19.95 -9.06
CA LEU A 582 -17.92 20.47 -9.06
C LEU A 582 -16.99 19.34 -8.66
N HIS A 583 -15.97 19.09 -9.47
CA HIS A 583 -14.94 18.10 -9.23
C HIS A 583 -13.60 18.79 -9.05
N GLY A 584 -12.81 18.34 -8.09
CA GLY A 584 -11.48 18.89 -7.82
C GLY A 584 -10.93 18.44 -6.48
N VAL A 585 -9.90 19.14 -6.00
CA VAL A 585 -9.25 18.84 -4.72
C VAL A 585 -9.77 19.77 -3.63
N ASP A 586 -10.20 19.22 -2.50
CA ASP A 586 -10.51 20.04 -1.32
C ASP A 586 -9.22 20.43 -0.59
N THR A 587 -8.86 21.69 -0.74
CA THR A 587 -7.64 22.27 -0.15
C THR A 587 -7.68 22.44 1.37
N GLN A 588 -8.80 22.08 2.02
CA GLN A 588 -8.97 22.17 3.47
C GLN A 588 -9.36 20.83 4.10
N SER A 589 -9.31 19.73 3.34
CA SER A 589 -9.60 18.39 3.87
C SER A 589 -8.43 17.86 4.70
N ASP A 590 -8.80 17.08 5.70
CA ASP A 590 -8.00 16.35 6.69
C ASP A 590 -8.83 15.07 6.92
N HIS A 591 -8.45 14.01 6.20
CA HIS A 591 -9.35 12.88 5.90
C HIS A 591 -9.35 11.84 7.02
N ASP A 592 -8.19 11.56 7.57
CA ASP A 592 -7.89 10.72 8.72
C ASP A 592 -8.09 11.47 10.07
N GLY A 593 -7.94 12.80 10.08
CA GLY A 593 -8.28 13.67 11.21
C GLY A 593 -7.15 13.90 12.21
N ASP A 594 -5.89 13.65 11.84
CA ASP A 594 -4.71 13.84 12.68
C ASP A 594 -4.27 15.32 12.81
N GLY A 595 -4.76 16.18 11.91
CA GLY A 595 -4.46 17.61 11.85
C GLY A 595 -3.43 18.03 10.81
N LEU A 596 -2.91 17.10 10.01
CA LEU A 596 -2.24 17.35 8.74
C LEU A 596 -3.32 17.49 7.64
N LEU A 597 -3.09 18.34 6.65
CA LEU A 597 -4.07 18.51 5.57
C LEU A 597 -3.75 17.52 4.46
N THR A 598 -4.76 16.92 3.84
CA THR A 598 -4.61 15.97 2.72
C THR A 598 -3.78 16.51 1.56
N VAL A 599 -3.83 17.83 1.32
CA VAL A 599 -2.99 18.46 0.29
C VAL A 599 -1.52 18.58 0.70
N ASP A 600 -1.24 18.67 2.00
CA ASP A 600 0.12 18.71 2.54
C ASP A 600 0.69 17.29 2.67
N GLU A 601 -0.13 16.31 3.06
CA GLU A 601 0.21 14.88 3.11
C GLU A 601 0.69 14.39 1.74
N VAL A 602 -0.19 14.42 0.73
CA VAL A 602 0.16 13.97 -0.63
C VAL A 602 1.19 14.90 -1.30
N GLY A 603 1.08 16.21 -1.05
CA GLY A 603 1.81 17.23 -1.80
C GLY A 603 3.21 17.56 -1.27
N THR A 604 3.43 17.35 0.03
CA THR A 604 4.66 17.80 0.72
C THR A 604 5.38 16.65 1.41
N TYR A 605 4.65 15.76 2.10
CA TYR A 605 5.24 14.74 2.97
C TYR A 605 5.26 13.34 2.35
N GLY A 606 4.36 13.05 1.40
CA GLY A 606 4.23 11.74 0.76
C GLY A 606 3.49 10.70 1.59
N THR A 607 2.82 11.13 2.67
CA THR A 607 2.08 10.28 3.60
C THR A 607 0.69 9.90 3.08
N ASP A 608 0.08 8.84 3.62
CA ASP A 608 -1.25 8.38 3.23
C ASP A 608 -2.34 9.24 3.88
N PRO A 609 -3.11 10.04 3.11
CA PRO A 609 -4.12 10.93 3.68
C PRO A 609 -5.31 10.22 4.34
N TYR A 610 -5.42 8.90 4.22
CA TYR A 610 -6.46 8.11 4.88
C TYR A 610 -5.95 7.34 6.10
N ASP A 611 -4.64 7.38 6.35
CA ASP A 611 -4.01 6.83 7.53
C ASP A 611 -3.44 7.96 8.39
N TRP A 612 -3.59 7.83 9.70
CA TRP A 612 -3.10 8.84 10.63
C TRP A 612 -1.64 8.57 11.07
N ASP A 613 -1.08 7.42 10.68
CA ASP A 613 0.23 6.85 11.03
C ASP A 613 0.71 6.02 9.82
N SER A 614 1.40 6.67 8.88
CA SER A 614 1.66 6.12 7.54
C SER A 614 2.65 4.95 7.50
N ASP A 615 3.46 4.77 8.54
CA ASP A 615 4.44 3.70 8.64
C ASP A 615 4.18 2.72 9.79
N ASP A 616 3.01 2.83 10.43
CA ASP A 616 2.48 1.93 11.45
C ASP A 616 3.37 1.77 12.70
N ASP A 617 4.16 2.79 13.03
CA ASP A 617 5.13 2.75 14.12
C ASP A 617 4.55 3.17 15.49
N SER A 618 3.27 3.56 15.49
CA SER A 618 2.47 4.11 16.60
C SER A 618 2.65 5.60 16.88
N LEU A 619 3.33 6.36 16.02
CA LEU A 619 3.32 7.82 15.98
C LEU A 619 2.52 8.33 14.79
N SER A 620 1.75 9.39 15.01
CA SER A 620 1.05 10.02 13.89
C SER A 620 2.03 10.81 13.02
N ASP A 621 1.81 10.90 11.72
CA ASP A 621 2.63 11.70 10.79
C ASP A 621 2.97 13.12 11.32
N PRO A 622 2.01 13.94 11.82
CA PRO A 622 2.30 15.27 12.34
C PRO A 622 3.11 15.24 13.64
N ALA A 623 3.06 14.16 14.42
CA ALA A 623 3.88 14.00 15.62
C ALA A 623 5.32 13.67 15.25
N GLU A 624 5.54 12.85 14.23
CA GLU A 624 6.87 12.55 13.71
C GLU A 624 7.52 13.79 13.11
N LEU A 625 6.78 14.55 12.29
CA LEU A 625 7.24 15.85 11.79
C LEU A 625 7.56 16.84 12.93
N GLU A 626 6.89 16.77 14.09
CA GLU A 626 7.22 17.57 15.26
C GLU A 626 8.50 17.09 15.98
N ASN A 627 8.76 15.77 15.99
CA ASN A 627 9.96 15.16 16.57
C ASN A 627 11.16 15.17 15.62
N GLY A 628 10.93 15.36 14.31
CA GLY A 628 11.96 15.39 13.26
C GLY A 628 12.30 14.01 12.67
N THR A 629 11.49 12.99 12.96
CA THR A 629 11.53 11.65 12.37
C THR A 629 10.84 11.64 11.00
N ASP A 630 11.04 10.58 10.21
CA ASP A 630 10.50 10.44 8.85
C ASP A 630 9.21 9.60 8.85
N PRO A 631 8.03 10.18 8.57
CA PRO A 631 6.72 9.52 8.71
C PRO A 631 6.43 8.42 7.67
N LEU A 632 7.46 7.95 7.00
CA LEU A 632 7.42 6.87 6.01
C LEU A 632 8.45 5.78 6.35
N SER A 633 9.07 5.87 7.53
CA SER A 633 10.18 5.04 7.97
C SER A 633 10.02 4.74 9.46
N PRO A 634 9.58 3.51 9.82
CA PRO A 634 9.26 3.18 11.20
C PRO A 634 10.45 3.32 12.17
N ASP A 635 11.67 3.36 11.67
CA ASP A 635 12.93 3.50 12.42
C ASP A 635 13.82 4.51 11.66
N SER A 636 13.92 5.73 12.18
CA SER A 636 14.60 6.85 11.50
C SER A 636 16.12 6.79 11.58
N ASP A 637 16.70 6.15 12.60
CA ASP A 637 18.15 6.09 12.82
C ASP A 637 18.79 4.70 12.61
N LEU A 638 17.95 3.72 12.29
CA LEU A 638 18.26 2.37 11.82
C LEU A 638 18.99 1.52 12.84
N ASP A 639 18.63 1.67 14.11
CA ASP A 639 19.22 0.93 15.23
C ASP A 639 18.44 -0.35 15.61
N GLY A 640 17.24 -0.53 15.04
CA GLY A 640 16.36 -1.67 15.24
C GLY A 640 15.20 -1.43 16.21
N ILE A 641 14.98 -0.21 16.68
CA ILE A 641 13.81 0.20 17.47
C ILE A 641 12.99 1.19 16.63
N SER A 642 11.65 1.09 16.71
CA SER A 642 10.80 2.07 16.03
C SER A 642 10.80 3.42 16.73
N ASP A 643 10.65 4.52 15.99
CA ASP A 643 10.64 5.89 16.52
C ASP A 643 9.57 6.05 17.62
N GLY A 644 8.40 5.44 17.40
CA GLY A 644 7.31 5.36 18.36
C GLY A 644 7.67 4.58 19.61
N SER A 645 8.41 3.49 19.51
CA SER A 645 8.89 2.74 20.67
C SER A 645 9.93 3.53 21.47
N GLU A 646 10.83 4.22 20.79
CA GLU A 646 11.83 5.08 21.41
C GLU A 646 11.18 6.25 22.16
N ILE A 647 10.24 6.96 21.54
CA ILE A 647 9.58 8.11 22.15
C ILE A 647 8.61 7.69 23.27
N LEU A 648 7.83 6.62 23.06
CA LEU A 648 6.73 6.26 23.96
C LEU A 648 7.11 5.26 25.06
N ILE A 649 8.12 4.42 24.83
CA ILE A 649 8.47 3.30 25.71
C ILE A 649 9.85 3.49 26.35
N TYR A 650 10.90 3.63 25.52
CA TYR A 650 12.30 3.57 25.98
C TYR A 650 12.87 4.94 26.37
N PHE A 651 12.29 6.03 25.87
CA PHE A 651 12.70 7.42 26.07
C PHE A 651 14.12 7.74 25.56
N THR A 652 14.56 7.03 24.52
CA THR A 652 15.77 7.27 23.72
C THR A 652 15.52 8.37 22.68
N ASP A 653 16.56 8.78 21.94
CA ASP A 653 16.49 9.83 20.92
C ASP A 653 16.43 9.18 19.53
N PRO A 654 15.27 9.19 18.83
CA PRO A 654 15.03 8.41 17.60
C PRO A 654 15.78 8.90 16.35
N LEU A 655 16.70 9.84 16.54
CA LEU A 655 17.59 10.36 15.50
C LEU A 655 19.06 10.08 15.85
N ASN A 656 19.31 9.29 16.87
CA ASN A 656 20.61 9.00 17.41
C ASN A 656 20.67 7.54 17.91
N PRO A 657 21.30 6.64 17.14
CA PRO A 657 21.19 5.19 17.34
C PRO A 657 22.00 4.67 18.55
N ASP A 658 22.52 5.57 19.40
CA ASP A 658 23.32 5.33 20.62
C ASP A 658 23.10 6.54 21.54
N THR A 659 22.00 6.52 22.28
CA THR A 659 21.49 7.66 23.06
C THR A 659 22.46 8.09 24.15
N ASP A 660 23.15 7.16 24.79
CA ASP A 660 24.02 7.46 25.91
C ASP A 660 25.51 7.61 25.55
N GLY A 661 25.89 7.19 24.34
CA GLY A 661 27.16 7.44 23.69
C GLY A 661 28.29 6.52 24.13
N ASP A 662 27.98 5.29 24.55
CA ASP A 662 28.95 4.32 25.02
C ASP A 662 29.50 3.38 23.93
N GLY A 663 28.85 3.38 22.76
CA GLY A 663 29.24 2.60 21.58
C GLY A 663 28.42 1.32 21.34
N LEU A 664 27.46 1.00 22.20
CA LEU A 664 26.35 0.09 21.90
C LEU A 664 25.20 0.88 21.28
N LEU A 665 24.43 0.24 20.40
CA LEU A 665 23.22 0.88 19.86
C LEU A 665 22.05 0.66 20.82
N ASP A 666 21.09 1.59 20.89
CA ASP A 666 19.96 1.46 21.84
C ASP A 666 19.17 0.16 21.55
N GLY A 667 18.97 -0.17 20.28
CA GLY A 667 18.44 -1.45 19.80
C GLY A 667 19.22 -2.68 20.24
N GLN A 668 20.56 -2.62 20.25
CA GLN A 668 21.39 -3.74 20.73
C GLN A 668 21.25 -3.93 22.24
N GLU A 669 21.25 -2.83 22.99
CA GLU A 669 21.08 -2.86 24.44
C GLU A 669 19.73 -3.47 24.83
N ILE A 670 18.66 -3.09 24.14
CA ILE A 670 17.31 -3.57 24.45
C ILE A 670 17.08 -5.02 23.99
N ILE A 671 17.45 -5.35 22.75
CA ILE A 671 17.09 -6.63 22.12
C ILE A 671 18.06 -7.74 22.52
N ILE A 672 19.36 -7.44 22.58
CA ILE A 672 20.42 -8.43 22.78
C ILE A 672 20.87 -8.46 24.24
N HIS A 673 21.33 -7.32 24.75
CA HIS A 673 22.02 -7.27 26.06
C HIS A 673 21.06 -7.14 27.25
N GLN A 674 19.83 -6.69 27.02
CA GLN A 674 18.84 -6.35 28.04
C GLN A 674 19.37 -5.32 29.08
N SER A 675 20.23 -4.41 28.63
CA SER A 675 20.73 -3.25 29.39
C SER A 675 19.79 -2.03 29.21
N ASP A 676 20.11 -0.91 29.88
CA ASP A 676 19.28 0.30 29.89
C ASP A 676 19.96 1.36 29.01
N PRO A 677 19.45 1.65 27.79
CA PRO A 677 20.11 2.48 26.77
C PRO A 677 20.25 3.97 27.12
N LEU A 678 19.86 4.33 28.34
CA LEU A 678 20.04 5.66 28.90
C LEU A 678 21.22 5.71 29.89
N ILE A 679 21.92 4.59 30.09
CA ILE A 679 22.95 4.39 31.10
C ILE A 679 24.18 3.71 30.50
N PRO A 680 25.30 4.45 30.33
CA PRO A 680 26.48 3.91 29.68
C PRO A 680 27.00 2.64 30.37
N ASP A 681 27.06 1.56 29.62
CA ASP A 681 27.68 0.29 29.94
C ASP A 681 29.21 0.45 29.89
N MET A 682 29.87 0.04 30.98
CA MET A 682 31.31 0.26 31.13
C MET A 682 32.08 -1.01 30.74
N ASP A 683 32.97 -0.87 29.76
CA ASP A 683 34.14 -1.73 29.52
C ASP A 683 35.37 -1.05 30.14
N ASN A 684 35.62 -1.35 31.41
CA ASN A 684 36.55 -0.61 32.25
C ASN A 684 38.01 -1.04 32.08
N ASP A 685 38.26 -2.19 31.45
CA ASP A 685 39.62 -2.62 31.05
C ASP A 685 39.88 -2.67 29.53
N SER A 686 38.88 -2.34 28.73
CA SER A 686 38.91 -2.12 27.27
C SER A 686 39.22 -3.38 26.46
N ASP A 687 38.58 -4.50 26.81
CA ASP A 687 38.77 -5.79 26.13
C ASP A 687 37.60 -6.23 25.24
N PHE A 688 36.60 -5.35 25.09
CA PHE A 688 35.36 -5.51 24.31
C PHE A 688 34.28 -6.38 24.96
N TYR A 689 34.43 -6.75 26.23
CA TYR A 689 33.35 -7.33 27.01
C TYR A 689 32.89 -6.32 28.07
N TYR A 690 31.58 -6.08 28.13
CA TYR A 690 30.97 -5.14 29.06
C TYR A 690 30.72 -5.81 30.42
N ASP A 691 30.48 -5.01 31.47
CA ASP A 691 30.36 -5.49 32.85
C ASP A 691 29.30 -6.59 33.09
N PHE A 692 28.33 -6.76 32.19
CA PHE A 692 27.29 -7.78 32.23
C PHE A 692 27.70 -9.11 31.60
N ASP A 693 28.65 -9.10 30.65
CA ASP A 693 29.20 -10.30 29.99
C ASP A 693 30.57 -10.71 30.57
N ASP A 694 31.27 -9.77 31.22
CA ASP A 694 32.60 -9.97 31.81
C ASP A 694 32.53 -10.34 33.31
N CYS A 695 33.04 -11.52 33.66
CA CYS A 695 33.11 -11.95 35.07
C CYS A 695 34.13 -11.16 35.92
N ASN A 696 35.03 -10.39 35.31
CA ASN A 696 35.91 -9.42 35.96
C ASN A 696 36.37 -8.26 35.04
N ASP A 697 35.49 -7.27 34.87
CA ASP A 697 35.66 -5.97 34.16
C ASP A 697 36.72 -5.00 34.76
N ASN A 698 37.81 -5.53 35.30
CA ASN A 698 39.00 -4.77 35.70
C ASN A 698 40.30 -5.50 35.31
N ASP A 699 40.20 -6.69 34.72
CA ASP A 699 41.33 -7.48 34.24
C ASP A 699 41.07 -8.01 32.82
N PRO A 700 41.67 -7.42 31.77
CA PRO A 700 41.37 -7.70 30.37
C PRO A 700 41.88 -9.08 29.90
N LEU A 701 42.26 -9.93 30.85
CA LEU A 701 42.70 -11.31 30.67
C LEU A 701 41.64 -12.30 31.15
N ILE A 702 40.54 -11.84 31.73
CA ILE A 702 39.44 -12.64 32.25
C ILE A 702 38.19 -12.19 31.50
N ASN A 703 37.73 -12.97 30.52
CA ASN A 703 36.56 -12.65 29.71
C ASN A 703 36.08 -13.88 28.91
N PRO A 704 34.80 -13.94 28.49
CA PRO A 704 34.22 -15.09 27.80
C PRO A 704 35.08 -15.65 26.65
N GLY A 705 35.45 -16.93 26.73
CA GLY A 705 36.16 -17.66 25.68
C GLY A 705 37.68 -17.47 25.64
N ARG A 706 38.28 -16.92 26.70
CA ARG A 706 39.74 -16.93 26.89
C ARG A 706 40.31 -18.34 27.05
N PRO A 707 41.57 -18.57 26.67
CA PRO A 707 42.27 -19.79 27.08
C PRO A 707 42.71 -19.68 28.55
N GLU A 708 42.25 -20.60 29.39
CA GLU A 708 42.69 -20.77 30.77
C GLU A 708 44.22 -20.80 30.93
N ILE A 709 44.71 -20.25 32.04
CA ILE A 709 46.10 -20.41 32.48
C ILE A 709 46.17 -20.83 33.95
N LEU A 710 46.75 -22.00 34.21
CA LEU A 710 46.89 -22.62 35.55
C LEU A 710 47.34 -21.66 36.67
N ASN A 711 46.39 -20.97 37.29
CA ASN A 711 46.61 -19.86 38.23
C ASN A 711 45.58 -19.81 39.37
N GLY A 712 44.49 -20.58 39.28
CA GLY A 712 43.42 -20.69 40.25
C GLY A 712 42.28 -19.68 40.08
N LEU A 713 42.16 -19.07 38.90
CA LEU A 713 41.07 -18.18 38.49
C LEU A 713 40.31 -18.81 37.32
N ASP A 714 39.06 -18.38 37.15
CA ASP A 714 38.22 -18.66 35.98
C ASP A 714 38.52 -17.53 35.00
N ASP A 715 39.36 -17.80 33.99
CA ASP A 715 39.82 -16.81 33.03
C ASP A 715 38.83 -16.67 31.85
N ASP A 716 38.04 -17.71 31.55
CA ASP A 716 37.13 -17.74 30.39
C ASP A 716 35.64 -17.55 30.71
N CYS A 717 35.31 -17.32 31.99
CA CYS A 717 33.99 -17.01 32.53
C CYS A 717 32.93 -18.11 32.32
N ASP A 718 33.33 -19.38 32.18
CA ASP A 718 32.41 -20.52 32.04
C ASP A 718 32.01 -21.17 33.39
N PHE A 719 32.50 -20.62 34.51
CA PHE A 719 32.36 -21.11 35.88
C PHE A 719 33.19 -22.34 36.26
N GLU A 720 34.05 -22.83 35.37
CA GLU A 720 35.14 -23.76 35.67
C GLU A 720 36.44 -22.98 35.96
N VAL A 721 37.47 -23.65 36.49
CA VAL A 721 38.71 -22.97 36.92
C VAL A 721 39.87 -23.83 36.48
N ASP A 722 40.75 -23.25 35.67
CA ASP A 722 41.91 -23.90 35.07
C ASP A 722 41.55 -25.21 34.35
N GLU A 723 40.37 -25.31 33.76
CA GLU A 723 40.00 -26.43 32.91
C GLU A 723 40.92 -26.51 31.70
N GLY A 724 41.02 -27.70 31.12
CA GLY A 724 42.06 -27.99 30.14
C GLY A 724 43.44 -28.36 30.74
N PHE A 725 43.77 -28.01 31.98
CA PHE A 725 45.00 -28.48 32.64
C PHE A 725 44.86 -29.86 33.30
N ASN A 726 43.65 -30.42 33.29
CA ASN A 726 43.38 -31.76 33.85
C ASN A 726 44.01 -32.90 33.04
N PHE A 727 44.47 -32.62 31.81
CA PHE A 727 45.11 -33.60 30.94
C PHE A 727 46.56 -33.27 30.58
N THR A 728 47.01 -32.03 30.81
CA THR A 728 48.40 -31.62 30.61
C THR A 728 49.29 -32.08 31.76
N ASP A 729 50.54 -32.34 31.43
CA ASP A 729 51.60 -32.83 32.33
C ASP A 729 52.91 -32.35 31.69
N ARG A 730 53.39 -31.18 32.13
CA ARG A 730 54.41 -30.40 31.40
C ARG A 730 55.83 -30.78 31.74
N ASP A 731 56.09 -31.25 32.95
CA ASP A 731 57.38 -31.82 33.31
C ASP A 731 57.46 -33.33 33.03
N PHE A 732 56.34 -33.92 32.59
CA PHE A 732 56.21 -35.28 32.09
C PHE A 732 56.47 -36.34 33.16
N ASP A 733 56.01 -36.07 34.37
CA ASP A 733 56.19 -36.95 35.52
C ASP A 733 54.99 -37.87 35.78
N GLY A 734 53.89 -37.66 35.06
CA GLY A 734 52.67 -38.44 35.11
C GLY A 734 51.56 -37.78 35.93
N LEU A 735 51.88 -36.88 36.85
CA LEU A 735 50.91 -36.10 37.60
C LEU A 735 50.40 -34.96 36.70
N LYS A 736 49.08 -34.79 36.64
CA LYS A 736 48.49 -33.75 35.78
C LYS A 736 48.70 -32.38 36.40
N ASP A 737 49.09 -31.40 35.59
CA ASP A 737 49.45 -30.05 36.04
C ASP A 737 48.36 -29.47 36.98
N TRP A 738 47.08 -29.66 36.63
CA TRP A 738 45.96 -29.22 37.48
C TRP A 738 45.97 -29.86 38.87
N THR A 739 46.20 -31.17 38.93
CA THR A 739 46.22 -31.96 40.16
C THR A 739 47.45 -31.61 41.01
N GLU A 740 48.59 -31.40 40.38
CA GLU A 740 49.79 -30.91 41.05
C GLU A 740 49.58 -29.57 41.74
N PHE A 741 49.07 -28.58 41.00
CA PHE A 741 48.88 -27.23 41.51
C PHE A 741 47.77 -27.14 42.56
N HIS A 742 46.62 -27.79 42.34
CA HIS A 742 45.44 -27.67 43.21
C HIS A 742 45.41 -28.65 44.38
N ILE A 743 45.97 -29.85 44.23
CA ILE A 743 45.83 -30.94 45.21
C ILE A 743 47.15 -31.18 45.95
N HIS A 744 48.24 -31.46 45.22
CA HIS A 744 49.49 -31.94 45.81
C HIS A 744 50.47 -30.82 46.20
N GLN A 745 50.31 -29.63 45.63
CA GLN A 745 51.18 -28.46 45.81
C GLN A 745 52.64 -28.72 45.41
N THR A 746 52.85 -29.61 44.44
CA THR A 746 54.12 -29.85 43.75
C THR A 746 54.30 -28.81 42.64
N ASP A 747 55.53 -28.62 42.16
CA ASP A 747 55.82 -27.66 41.10
C ASP A 747 55.67 -28.35 39.74
N TYR A 748 54.54 -28.15 39.05
CA TYR A 748 54.16 -28.77 37.76
C TYR A 748 55.12 -28.53 36.57
N LEU A 749 56.25 -27.87 36.81
CA LEU A 749 57.35 -27.69 35.85
C LEU A 749 58.63 -28.38 36.30
N ASN A 750 58.59 -29.10 37.41
CA ASN A 750 59.70 -29.78 38.03
C ASN A 750 59.26 -31.14 38.58
N SER A 751 59.50 -32.15 37.75
CA SER A 751 59.12 -33.54 37.98
C SER A 751 59.59 -34.15 39.30
N ASP A 752 60.50 -33.56 40.06
CA ASP A 752 61.00 -34.10 41.34
C ASP A 752 61.13 -32.94 42.32
N THR A 753 60.02 -32.59 42.97
CA THR A 753 59.90 -31.41 43.85
C THR A 753 60.77 -31.56 45.11
N ASP A 754 60.92 -32.78 45.59
CA ASP A 754 61.58 -33.17 46.83
C ASP A 754 63.09 -33.42 46.67
N GLY A 755 63.52 -33.89 45.51
CA GLY A 755 64.89 -34.02 45.04
C GLY A 755 65.59 -35.34 45.39
N ASP A 756 64.85 -36.41 45.66
CA ASP A 756 65.43 -37.72 46.00
C ASP A 756 65.66 -38.66 44.81
N GLY A 757 65.13 -38.30 43.64
CA GLY A 757 65.28 -39.02 42.39
C GLY A 757 64.12 -39.92 42.01
N LEU A 758 63.04 -39.97 42.80
CA LEU A 758 61.70 -40.32 42.32
C LEU A 758 61.00 -39.04 41.84
N ASN A 759 60.11 -39.18 40.86
CA ASN A 759 59.37 -38.04 40.34
C ASN A 759 58.02 -37.91 41.09
N ASP A 760 57.45 -36.70 41.18
CA ASP A 760 56.29 -36.44 42.05
C ASP A 760 55.07 -37.27 41.61
N GLY A 761 54.90 -37.46 40.30
CA GLY A 761 53.88 -38.31 39.70
C GLY A 761 54.02 -39.79 40.01
N ASP A 762 55.21 -40.37 39.99
CA ASP A 762 55.45 -41.77 40.38
C ASP A 762 55.16 -41.95 41.88
N GLU A 763 55.57 -41.00 42.72
CA GLU A 763 55.28 -41.05 44.16
C GLU A 763 53.78 -41.01 44.45
N VAL A 764 53.02 -40.13 43.79
CA VAL A 764 51.56 -40.01 44.02
C VAL A 764 50.76 -41.12 43.36
N LEU A 765 50.99 -41.36 42.06
CA LEU A 765 50.12 -42.21 41.24
C LEU A 765 50.51 -43.68 41.31
N VAL A 766 51.81 -43.97 41.43
CA VAL A 766 52.32 -45.34 41.39
C VAL A 766 52.56 -45.86 42.81
N PHE A 767 53.23 -45.08 43.65
CA PHE A 767 53.72 -45.56 44.95
C PHE A 767 52.88 -45.12 46.15
N SER A 768 51.98 -44.16 45.97
CA SER A 768 51.16 -43.55 47.03
C SER A 768 51.99 -43.05 48.24
N THR A 769 53.18 -42.53 47.98
CA THR A 769 54.04 -41.84 48.93
C THR A 769 53.81 -40.33 48.85
N ASP A 770 54.45 -39.55 49.72
CA ASP A 770 54.22 -38.11 49.81
C ASP A 770 55.32 -37.42 48.99
N PRO A 771 55.02 -36.83 47.82
CA PRO A 771 56.01 -36.32 46.86
C PRO A 771 56.81 -35.10 47.38
N LEU A 772 56.51 -34.66 48.60
CA LEU A 772 57.28 -33.64 49.29
C LEU A 772 58.26 -34.26 50.31
N VAL A 773 58.45 -35.60 50.31
CA VAL A 773 59.19 -36.40 51.31
C VAL A 773 59.92 -37.66 50.77
N ILE A 774 61.25 -37.62 50.78
CA ILE A 774 62.25 -38.68 50.42
C ILE A 774 61.96 -40.18 50.82
N ASP A 775 62.14 -41.12 49.87
CA ASP A 775 62.01 -42.60 49.92
C ASP A 775 63.35 -43.45 49.88
N LEU A 776 63.34 -44.77 50.20
CA LEU A 776 64.54 -45.62 50.44
C LEU A 776 64.55 -47.05 49.79
N ASP A 777 65.64 -47.47 49.11
CA ASP A 777 65.97 -48.85 48.63
C ASP A 777 66.98 -49.57 49.57
N SER A 778 66.66 -50.79 50.02
CA SER A 778 67.44 -51.52 51.03
C SER A 778 68.46 -52.55 50.51
N ASP A 779 68.18 -53.28 49.43
CA ASP A 779 69.03 -54.37 48.94
C ASP A 779 69.87 -54.01 47.68
N GLN A 780 69.65 -52.80 47.14
CA GLN A 780 70.44 -52.13 46.09
C GLN A 780 70.36 -52.81 44.74
N ASP A 781 69.27 -53.52 44.46
CA ASP A 781 68.98 -54.04 43.13
C ASP A 781 68.35 -52.98 42.21
N GLY A 782 67.94 -51.84 42.78
CA GLY A 782 67.40 -50.70 42.07
C GLY A 782 65.89 -50.51 42.22
N ARG A 783 65.22 -51.32 43.05
CA ARG A 783 63.80 -51.18 43.38
C ARG A 783 63.58 -50.71 44.83
N TYR A 784 62.59 -49.83 45.03
CA TYR A 784 62.29 -49.27 46.35
C TYR A 784 61.44 -50.24 47.18
N TRP A 785 61.37 -50.01 48.50
CA TRP A 785 60.74 -50.94 49.45
C TRP A 785 59.25 -51.29 49.17
N PHE A 786 58.59 -50.54 48.30
CA PHE A 786 57.19 -50.75 47.89
C PHE A 786 57.04 -51.37 46.49
N GLU A 787 58.07 -51.40 45.64
CA GLU A 787 58.02 -51.94 44.26
C GLU A 787 58.40 -53.42 44.20
N ASP A 788 59.10 -53.90 45.22
CA ASP A 788 59.58 -55.26 45.22
C ASP A 788 58.62 -56.16 46.03
N CYS A 789 57.95 -57.08 45.31
CA CYS A 789 57.14 -58.16 45.88
C CYS A 789 57.95 -59.00 46.90
N ASN A 790 59.28 -58.91 46.87
CA ASN A 790 60.22 -59.39 47.86
C ASN A 790 61.57 -58.60 47.86
N ASP A 791 61.60 -57.40 48.47
CA ASP A 791 62.72 -56.41 48.69
C ASP A 791 63.99 -56.94 49.39
N ALA A 792 64.38 -58.15 49.02
CA ALA A 792 65.47 -58.95 49.53
C ALA A 792 65.98 -60.01 48.53
N ASP A 793 65.36 -60.17 47.33
CA ASP A 793 65.75 -61.15 46.30
C ASP A 793 65.70 -60.60 44.84
N PRO A 794 66.86 -60.29 44.22
CA PRO A 794 66.97 -59.50 42.98
C PRO A 794 66.67 -60.24 41.65
N MET A 795 65.97 -61.38 41.66
CA MET A 795 65.52 -62.09 40.43
C MET A 795 64.01 -62.30 40.36
N ILE A 796 63.29 -61.83 41.37
CA ILE A 796 61.84 -61.81 41.41
C ILE A 796 61.53 -60.36 41.71
N SER A 797 61.38 -59.62 40.64
CA SER A 797 61.13 -58.20 40.65
C SER A 797 60.35 -57.89 39.38
N PRO A 798 59.69 -56.74 39.29
CA PRO A 798 58.95 -56.33 38.10
C PRO A 798 59.70 -56.30 36.75
N ASP A 799 61.02 -56.57 36.72
CA ASP A 799 61.80 -56.69 35.46
C ASP A 799 62.07 -58.16 35.10
N GLY A 800 61.21 -59.09 35.54
CA GLY A 800 61.20 -60.47 35.04
C GLY A 800 60.96 -60.51 33.52
N VAL A 801 61.24 -61.63 32.85
CA VAL A 801 60.92 -61.77 31.41
C VAL A 801 59.97 -62.95 31.24
N GLU A 802 58.87 -62.69 30.54
CA GLU A 802 57.77 -63.63 30.35
C GLU A 802 57.93 -64.56 29.14
N PHE A 803 57.23 -65.69 29.19
CA PHE A 803 57.27 -66.74 28.16
C PHE A 803 55.88 -67.35 28.02
N LEU A 804 55.37 -67.58 26.79
CA LEU A 804 54.05 -68.21 26.51
C LEU A 804 53.97 -69.69 27.00
N ASP A 805 53.99 -69.89 28.33
CA ASP A 805 54.24 -71.13 29.05
C ASP A 805 53.46 -71.35 30.37
N GLY A 806 52.87 -70.33 30.98
CA GLY A 806 51.95 -70.49 32.10
C GLY A 806 52.31 -69.93 33.50
N VAL A 807 53.34 -69.06 33.69
CA VAL A 807 53.86 -68.61 35.02
C VAL A 807 54.25 -67.13 35.06
N ASP A 808 53.78 -66.38 36.08
CA ASP A 808 54.15 -64.99 36.44
C ASP A 808 55.56 -64.87 37.06
N ASN A 809 56.51 -64.32 36.31
CA ASN A 809 57.92 -64.17 36.67
C ASN A 809 58.33 -62.71 36.91
N ASP A 810 57.49 -61.75 36.54
CA ASP A 810 57.65 -60.32 36.77
C ASP A 810 56.67 -59.78 37.84
N CYS A 811 56.03 -60.65 38.62
CA CYS A 811 55.19 -60.26 39.76
C CYS A 811 53.93 -59.44 39.38
N ASP A 812 53.36 -59.66 38.19
CA ASP A 812 52.19 -58.94 37.68
C ASP A 812 50.83 -59.68 37.89
N GLU A 813 50.89 -60.89 38.45
CA GLU A 813 49.77 -61.83 38.67
C GLU A 813 49.16 -62.48 37.41
N ASP A 814 49.64 -62.16 36.21
CA ASP A 814 49.15 -62.64 34.92
C ASP A 814 50.09 -63.68 34.28
N VAL A 815 49.62 -64.28 33.19
CA VAL A 815 50.26 -65.45 32.59
C VAL A 815 50.19 -65.36 31.06
N ASP A 816 51.36 -65.22 30.43
CA ASP A 816 51.58 -65.21 28.97
C ASP A 816 51.04 -63.94 28.25
N GLU A 817 50.83 -62.86 29.00
CA GLU A 817 50.38 -61.52 28.64
C GLU A 817 51.25 -60.80 27.58
N ASP A 818 52.54 -61.13 27.49
CA ASP A 818 53.48 -60.60 26.48
C ASP A 818 53.06 -60.77 25.00
N PHE A 819 52.00 -61.51 24.71
CA PHE A 819 51.49 -61.78 23.35
C PHE A 819 50.11 -61.18 23.08
N VAL A 820 49.51 -60.51 24.06
CA VAL A 820 48.15 -59.91 23.97
C VAL A 820 48.15 -58.61 23.16
N GLU A 821 49.29 -57.92 23.03
CA GLU A 821 49.46 -56.70 22.22
C GLU A 821 50.34 -56.91 20.98
N THR A 822 50.84 -58.13 20.76
CA THR A 822 51.63 -58.41 19.56
C THR A 822 50.68 -58.46 18.39
N ASP A 823 50.79 -57.52 17.46
CA ASP A 823 50.04 -57.42 16.19
C ASP A 823 51.08 -57.40 15.07
N LEU A 824 51.24 -58.52 14.35
CA LEU A 824 52.38 -58.70 13.44
C LEU A 824 52.15 -58.06 12.07
N ASP A 825 50.92 -57.98 11.59
CA ASP A 825 50.54 -57.37 10.31
C ASP A 825 50.06 -55.92 10.42
N LEU A 826 49.86 -55.43 11.64
CA LEU A 826 49.66 -54.04 12.00
C LEU A 826 48.32 -53.49 11.48
N ASP A 827 47.27 -54.29 11.51
CA ASP A 827 45.90 -53.82 11.24
C ASP A 827 45.17 -53.34 12.51
N GLY A 828 45.75 -53.54 13.69
CA GLY A 828 45.19 -53.11 14.97
C GLY A 828 44.45 -54.20 15.73
N VAL A 829 44.45 -55.46 15.27
CA VAL A 829 43.99 -56.62 16.04
C VAL A 829 45.21 -57.43 16.47
N SER A 830 45.29 -57.84 17.74
CA SER A 830 46.47 -58.58 18.20
C SER A 830 46.47 -60.04 17.74
N ASP A 831 47.66 -60.60 17.52
CA ASP A 831 47.91 -62.01 17.23
C ASP A 831 47.17 -62.94 18.21
N TYR A 832 47.05 -62.53 19.48
CA TYR A 832 46.29 -63.26 20.49
C TYR A 832 44.79 -63.27 20.19
N ASP A 833 44.22 -62.12 19.83
CA ASP A 833 42.78 -61.96 19.54
C ASP A 833 42.40 -62.49 18.16
N GLU A 834 43.23 -62.31 17.15
CA GLU A 834 43.03 -62.92 15.83
C GLU A 834 43.05 -64.45 15.92
N TYR A 835 44.00 -65.03 16.67
CA TYR A 835 44.12 -66.48 16.82
C TYR A 835 43.07 -67.10 17.74
N ASN A 836 42.66 -66.41 18.81
CA ASN A 836 41.73 -66.97 19.81
C ASN A 836 40.29 -66.47 19.69
N ILE A 837 40.02 -65.33 19.03
CA ILE A 837 38.71 -64.66 19.00
C ILE A 837 38.16 -64.50 17.57
N HIS A 838 38.83 -63.75 16.68
CA HIS A 838 38.27 -63.29 15.39
C HIS A 838 38.45 -64.26 14.21
N GLN A 839 39.42 -65.19 14.28
CA GLN A 839 39.75 -66.17 13.23
C GLN A 839 40.21 -65.56 11.90
N THR A 840 40.65 -64.30 11.93
CA THR A 840 41.44 -63.62 10.89
C THR A 840 42.88 -64.14 10.93
N ASN A 841 43.74 -63.66 10.02
CA ASN A 841 45.08 -64.22 9.85
C ASN A 841 46.17 -63.29 10.42
N PRO A 842 46.90 -63.67 11.49
CA PRO A 842 47.82 -62.80 12.25
C PRO A 842 49.08 -62.25 11.56
N VAL A 843 49.10 -62.25 10.24
CA VAL A 843 50.21 -61.84 9.39
C VAL A 843 49.74 -61.31 8.03
N ASN A 844 48.43 -61.15 7.81
CA ASN A 844 47.82 -60.52 6.65
C ASN A 844 46.69 -59.55 7.06
N PRO A 845 46.88 -58.23 6.87
CA PRO A 845 46.04 -57.20 7.48
C PRO A 845 44.67 -56.99 6.80
N ASP A 846 44.44 -57.56 5.61
CA ASP A 846 43.17 -57.45 4.87
C ASP A 846 42.84 -58.86 4.36
N SER A 847 42.01 -59.56 5.13
CA SER A 847 41.71 -60.97 4.94
C SER A 847 40.81 -61.24 3.74
N ASP A 848 40.10 -60.24 3.24
CA ASP A 848 38.99 -60.43 2.30
C ASP A 848 39.18 -59.66 0.96
N GLY A 849 39.99 -58.60 0.97
CA GLY A 849 40.60 -57.95 -0.19
C GLY A 849 39.82 -56.77 -0.77
N ASP A 850 38.94 -56.13 0.00
CA ASP A 850 38.12 -55.01 -0.48
C ASP A 850 38.78 -53.62 -0.36
N GLY A 851 39.82 -53.52 0.46
CA GLY A 851 40.61 -52.30 0.65
C GLY A 851 40.50 -51.69 2.05
N LEU A 852 39.64 -52.22 2.91
CA LEU A 852 39.67 -52.00 4.37
C LEU A 852 40.53 -53.11 5.02
N ASP A 853 41.19 -52.78 6.14
CA ASP A 853 41.95 -53.78 6.92
C ASP A 853 41.06 -54.38 8.02
N ASP A 854 41.37 -55.61 8.45
CA ASP A 854 40.52 -56.41 9.35
C ASP A 854 40.26 -55.64 10.66
N GLY A 855 41.26 -54.89 11.13
CA GLY A 855 41.13 -54.05 12.32
C GLY A 855 40.25 -52.82 12.12
N HIS A 856 40.29 -52.13 10.98
CA HIS A 856 39.35 -51.06 10.66
C HIS A 856 37.91 -51.57 10.59
N GLU A 857 37.69 -52.74 9.99
CA GLU A 857 36.37 -53.37 9.93
C GLU A 857 35.86 -53.79 11.31
N ILE A 858 36.71 -54.35 12.15
CA ILE A 858 36.33 -54.79 13.52
C ILE A 858 36.09 -53.61 14.46
N THR A 859 36.88 -52.55 14.35
CA THR A 859 36.92 -51.49 15.38
C THR A 859 36.25 -50.19 14.97
N THR A 860 36.23 -49.87 13.67
CA THR A 860 35.78 -48.57 13.16
C THR A 860 34.48 -48.68 12.37
N SER A 861 34.45 -49.40 11.24
CA SER A 861 33.21 -49.52 10.44
C SER A 861 32.23 -50.56 11.00
N LEU A 862 32.70 -51.46 11.88
CA LEU A 862 31.92 -52.57 12.47
C LEU A 862 31.32 -53.53 11.44
N THR A 863 31.95 -53.64 10.27
CA THR A 863 31.61 -54.59 9.21
C THR A 863 32.32 -55.94 9.44
N ASP A 864 31.99 -56.96 8.65
CA ASP A 864 32.53 -58.31 8.87
C ASP A 864 33.83 -58.46 8.06
N PRO A 865 35.02 -58.57 8.71
CA PRO A 865 36.36 -58.55 8.07
C PRO A 865 36.67 -59.74 7.15
N LEU A 866 35.64 -60.48 6.77
CA LEU A 866 35.69 -61.61 5.85
C LEU A 866 34.69 -61.42 4.68
N THR A 867 34.06 -60.25 4.56
CA THR A 867 32.98 -59.95 3.61
C THR A 867 33.06 -58.55 2.97
N PHE A 868 33.36 -58.53 1.67
CA PHE A 868 33.56 -57.34 0.84
C PHE A 868 32.45 -56.27 0.93
N ASP A 869 32.83 -55.03 1.25
CA ASP A 869 32.00 -53.82 1.35
C ASP A 869 32.06 -52.96 0.05
N PRO A 870 30.91 -52.66 -0.59
CA PRO A 870 30.86 -51.81 -1.79
C PRO A 870 30.73 -50.30 -1.47
N ASP A 871 31.36 -49.47 -2.30
CA ASP A 871 31.06 -48.05 -2.57
C ASP A 871 30.45 -48.03 -3.99
N THR A 872 29.14 -47.84 -4.08
CA THR A 872 28.37 -48.17 -5.30
C THR A 872 28.38 -47.05 -6.34
N ASP A 873 28.38 -45.79 -5.92
CA ASP A 873 28.35 -44.61 -6.80
C ASP A 873 29.72 -43.94 -6.99
N SER A 874 30.73 -44.38 -6.24
CA SER A 874 32.13 -43.96 -6.32
C SER A 874 32.39 -42.50 -5.94
N ASP A 875 31.58 -41.93 -5.05
CA ASP A 875 31.80 -40.60 -4.49
C ASP A 875 32.94 -40.57 -3.44
N GLY A 876 33.31 -41.73 -2.91
CA GLY A 876 34.41 -41.95 -1.98
C GLY A 876 33.99 -42.25 -0.54
N PHE A 877 32.69 -42.35 -0.26
CA PHE A 877 32.13 -42.86 0.98
C PHE A 877 31.61 -44.29 0.77
N TYR A 878 31.74 -45.16 1.77
CA TYR A 878 31.19 -46.51 1.70
C TYR A 878 29.73 -46.54 2.16
N TRP A 879 28.99 -47.60 1.84
CA TRP A 879 27.56 -47.74 2.15
C TRP A 879 27.14 -47.53 3.61
N PHE A 880 28.08 -47.56 4.56
CA PHE A 880 27.84 -47.34 5.99
C PHE A 880 28.20 -45.92 6.46
N GLU A 881 28.90 -45.12 5.66
CA GLU A 881 29.20 -43.71 5.89
C GLU A 881 28.27 -42.78 5.12
N ASP A 882 27.68 -43.30 4.04
CA ASP A 882 26.71 -42.61 3.20
C ASP A 882 25.27 -43.03 3.56
N CYS A 883 24.38 -42.05 3.70
CA CYS A 883 22.98 -42.29 3.94
C CYS A 883 22.21 -42.75 2.68
N ASP A 884 22.76 -42.55 1.46
CA ASP A 884 22.28 -43.15 0.20
C ASP A 884 23.42 -43.45 -0.81
N ASP A 885 24.13 -44.58 -0.61
CA ASP A 885 25.27 -45.08 -1.44
C ASP A 885 24.99 -45.29 -2.96
N GLU A 886 23.75 -45.06 -3.43
CA GLU A 886 23.42 -45.03 -4.85
C GLU A 886 23.38 -43.59 -5.45
N ASP A 887 23.51 -42.53 -4.63
CA ASP A 887 23.34 -41.12 -4.99
C ASP A 887 24.50 -40.21 -4.51
N SER A 888 25.49 -40.02 -5.38
CA SER A 888 26.71 -39.20 -5.14
C SER A 888 26.49 -37.71 -4.81
N SER A 889 25.23 -37.25 -4.75
CA SER A 889 24.90 -35.90 -4.28
C SER A 889 24.56 -35.87 -2.78
N THR A 890 24.32 -37.03 -2.17
CA THR A 890 24.09 -37.21 -0.75
C THR A 890 25.38 -37.71 -0.12
N SER A 891 25.96 -36.94 0.80
CA SER A 891 27.18 -37.34 1.50
C SER A 891 27.38 -36.47 2.74
N PRO A 892 28.13 -36.91 3.77
CA PRO A 892 28.38 -36.14 5.00
C PRO A 892 28.98 -34.73 4.86
N ILE A 893 29.29 -34.30 3.64
CA ILE A 893 29.93 -33.01 3.32
C ILE A 893 29.21 -32.25 2.20
N SER A 894 28.08 -32.77 1.71
CA SER A 894 27.24 -32.10 0.71
C SER A 894 26.48 -30.93 1.35
N PRO A 895 26.18 -29.84 0.62
CA PRO A 895 25.29 -28.80 1.12
C PRO A 895 23.82 -29.17 0.95
N GLU A 896 22.97 -28.74 1.88
CA GLU A 896 21.52 -28.94 1.83
C GLU A 896 20.84 -28.21 0.66
N LEU A 897 19.93 -28.93 0.00
CA LEU A 897 19.05 -28.42 -1.04
C LEU A 897 17.61 -28.51 -0.54
N LEU A 898 16.77 -27.54 -0.90
CA LEU A 898 15.35 -27.55 -0.57
C LEU A 898 14.60 -28.59 -1.44
N ASP A 899 14.85 -29.88 -1.22
CA ASP A 899 14.31 -31.01 -1.99
C ASP A 899 13.71 -32.15 -1.14
N LYS A 900 13.53 -31.91 0.16
CA LYS A 900 13.02 -32.83 1.20
C LYS A 900 13.94 -34.02 1.47
N LYS A 901 15.23 -33.89 1.20
CA LYS A 901 16.22 -34.93 1.47
C LYS A 901 17.29 -34.38 2.39
N ASP A 902 17.70 -35.23 3.32
CA ASP A 902 18.94 -35.07 4.07
C ASP A 902 20.11 -35.28 3.10
N ASN A 903 20.61 -34.19 2.51
CA ASN A 903 21.72 -34.23 1.55
C ASN A 903 23.07 -34.35 2.25
N ASP A 904 23.19 -33.80 3.46
CA ASP A 904 24.44 -33.76 4.23
C ASP A 904 24.57 -34.86 5.30
N CYS A 905 23.59 -35.75 5.39
CA CYS A 905 23.52 -36.90 6.29
C CYS A 905 23.62 -36.57 7.79
N ASP A 906 23.24 -35.36 8.22
CA ASP A 906 23.26 -34.97 9.63
C ASP A 906 22.00 -35.42 10.43
N GLY A 907 21.00 -35.93 9.71
CA GLY A 907 19.74 -36.44 10.25
C GLY A 907 18.59 -35.44 10.26
N PHE A 908 18.80 -34.24 9.74
CA PHE A 908 17.79 -33.24 9.41
C PHE A 908 17.73 -33.08 7.88
N SER A 909 16.63 -32.55 7.36
CA SER A 909 16.47 -32.35 5.93
C SER A 909 16.10 -30.91 5.71
N ASP A 910 16.80 -30.22 4.81
CA ASP A 910 16.52 -28.84 4.38
C ASP A 910 16.52 -27.81 5.55
N GLU A 911 17.19 -28.09 6.67
CA GLU A 911 17.15 -27.26 7.89
C GLU A 911 17.75 -25.85 7.72
N ASP A 912 18.62 -25.68 6.73
CA ASP A 912 19.17 -24.39 6.28
C ASP A 912 18.11 -23.39 5.75
N TYR A 913 16.85 -23.81 5.60
CA TYR A 913 15.75 -23.01 5.06
C TYR A 913 14.64 -22.71 6.08
N ILE A 914 14.79 -23.14 7.35
CA ILE A 914 13.77 -22.95 8.40
C ILE A 914 13.48 -21.47 8.71
N ASP A 915 14.49 -20.62 8.65
CA ASP A 915 14.36 -19.19 8.98
C ASP A 915 14.28 -18.28 7.74
N LYS A 916 14.16 -18.86 6.53
CA LYS A 916 14.12 -18.10 5.28
C LYS A 916 12.68 -18.01 4.79
N ASP A 917 12.22 -16.80 4.54
CA ASP A 917 10.96 -16.48 3.85
C ASP A 917 11.34 -15.58 2.66
N ARG A 918 11.31 -16.13 1.44
CA ARG A 918 11.90 -15.47 0.26
C ARG A 918 10.91 -14.65 -0.54
N ASP A 919 9.62 -14.95 -0.47
CA ASP A 919 8.55 -14.20 -1.13
C ASP A 919 7.77 -13.31 -0.14
N GLY A 920 8.02 -13.43 1.15
CA GLY A 920 7.59 -12.49 2.18
C GLY A 920 6.13 -12.67 2.59
N ASP A 921 5.59 -13.87 2.44
CA ASP A 921 4.18 -14.17 2.67
C ASP A 921 3.88 -14.62 4.11
N GLY A 922 4.92 -14.76 4.94
CA GLY A 922 4.82 -15.17 6.34
C GLY A 922 4.95 -16.67 6.58
N LEU A 923 5.22 -17.48 5.56
CA LEU A 923 5.67 -18.88 5.68
C LEU A 923 7.16 -18.99 5.44
N SER A 924 7.83 -19.89 6.17
CA SER A 924 9.21 -20.21 5.83
C SER A 924 9.26 -21.09 4.58
N ASP A 925 10.29 -20.93 3.75
CA ASP A 925 10.61 -21.78 2.60
C ASP A 925 10.55 -23.27 2.99
N TYR A 926 11.02 -23.59 4.20
CA TYR A 926 10.96 -24.93 4.76
C TYR A 926 9.52 -25.38 4.99
N ASP A 927 8.67 -24.56 5.60
CA ASP A 927 7.28 -24.88 5.89
C ASP A 927 6.42 -24.97 4.62
N GLU A 928 6.65 -24.09 3.67
CA GLU A 928 6.02 -24.14 2.35
C GLU A 928 6.28 -25.47 1.66
N VAL A 929 7.53 -25.94 1.66
CA VAL A 929 7.87 -27.22 1.04
C VAL A 929 7.42 -28.39 1.91
N HIS A 930 7.68 -28.41 3.21
CA HIS A 930 7.52 -29.60 4.06
C HIS A 930 6.13 -29.76 4.66
N GLN A 931 5.43 -28.66 4.92
CA GLN A 931 4.14 -28.66 5.60
C GLN A 931 2.97 -28.35 4.66
N HIS A 932 3.16 -27.45 3.71
CA HIS A 932 2.06 -26.88 2.94
C HIS A 932 2.05 -27.29 1.45
N ASP A 933 3.17 -27.76 0.91
CA ASP A 933 3.41 -28.04 -0.51
C ASP A 933 3.10 -26.82 -1.43
N THR A 934 3.43 -25.62 -0.97
CA THR A 934 3.34 -24.34 -1.70
C THR A 934 4.67 -23.99 -2.37
N MET A 935 4.76 -22.85 -3.08
CA MET A 935 5.92 -22.46 -3.88
C MET A 935 6.79 -21.39 -3.19
N PRO A 936 8.03 -21.70 -2.75
CA PRO A 936 8.89 -20.80 -1.94
C PRO A 936 9.47 -19.54 -2.57
N LEU A 937 8.89 -19.08 -3.67
CA LEU A 937 9.29 -17.89 -4.42
C LEU A 937 8.05 -17.20 -5.00
N ASN A 938 6.86 -17.62 -4.59
CA ASN A 938 5.58 -17.19 -5.11
C ASN A 938 4.57 -17.21 -3.97
N SER A 939 4.35 -16.02 -3.41
CA SER A 939 3.52 -15.76 -2.23
C SER A 939 2.02 -16.10 -2.38
N ASP A 940 1.58 -16.49 -3.58
CA ASP A 940 0.20 -16.89 -3.91
C ASP A 940 0.28 -18.08 -4.90
N THR A 941 0.25 -19.30 -4.36
CA THR A 941 0.54 -20.54 -5.10
C THR A 941 -0.55 -20.90 -6.10
N ASP A 942 -1.82 -20.59 -5.84
CA ASP A 942 -2.93 -20.96 -6.71
C ASP A 942 -3.54 -19.83 -7.54
N GLY A 943 -3.14 -18.58 -7.26
CA GLY A 943 -3.41 -17.39 -8.05
C GLY A 943 -4.78 -16.77 -7.80
N ASP A 944 -5.34 -16.93 -6.60
CA ASP A 944 -6.63 -16.37 -6.21
C ASP A 944 -6.55 -15.02 -5.48
N LEU A 945 -5.32 -14.49 -5.31
CA LEU A 945 -4.98 -13.22 -4.64
C LEU A 945 -5.00 -13.27 -3.11
N LEU A 946 -5.15 -14.45 -2.50
CA LEU A 946 -4.80 -14.67 -1.10
C LEU A 946 -3.34 -15.14 -1.01
N LEU A 947 -2.63 -14.69 0.03
CA LEU A 947 -1.26 -15.13 0.26
C LEU A 947 -1.28 -16.51 0.93
N ASP A 948 -0.37 -17.41 0.55
CA ASP A 948 -0.36 -18.78 1.10
C ASP A 948 -0.26 -18.75 2.64
N GLY A 949 0.55 -17.82 3.17
CA GLY A 949 0.65 -17.55 4.60
C GLY A 949 -0.62 -17.03 5.26
N ASP A 950 -1.40 -16.17 4.62
CA ASP A 950 -2.67 -15.67 5.15
C ASP A 950 -3.75 -16.75 5.14
N GLU A 951 -3.81 -17.55 4.08
CA GLU A 951 -4.70 -18.70 3.98
C GLU A 951 -4.48 -19.69 5.12
N ILE A 952 -3.23 -19.93 5.53
CA ILE A 952 -2.92 -20.84 6.64
C ILE A 952 -3.12 -20.19 8.00
N ASN A 953 -2.59 -18.98 8.19
CA ASN A 953 -2.47 -18.36 9.50
C ASN A 953 -3.75 -17.61 9.92
N LEU A 954 -4.49 -17.07 8.96
CA LEU A 954 -5.68 -16.25 9.21
C LEU A 954 -6.98 -16.99 8.88
N PHE A 955 -7.07 -17.59 7.70
CA PHE A 955 -8.34 -18.10 7.16
C PHE A 955 -8.56 -19.61 7.36
N GLY A 956 -7.49 -20.40 7.39
CA GLY A 956 -7.51 -21.86 7.45
C GLY A 956 -7.97 -22.55 6.16
N SER A 957 -7.84 -21.90 4.99
CA SER A 957 -8.06 -22.46 3.66
C SER A 957 -6.82 -23.24 3.15
N ASP A 958 -6.92 -23.89 1.98
CA ASP A 958 -5.83 -24.71 1.41
C ASP A 958 -5.17 -23.90 0.28
N PRO A 959 -3.93 -23.41 0.45
CA PRO A 959 -3.25 -22.45 -0.45
C PRO A 959 -2.80 -23.01 -1.80
N ARG A 960 -3.48 -24.05 -2.25
CA ARG A 960 -3.25 -24.73 -3.53
C ARG A 960 -4.57 -24.91 -4.27
N VAL A 961 -5.65 -24.41 -3.69
CA VAL A 961 -7.03 -24.58 -4.11
C VAL A 961 -7.72 -23.23 -4.08
N PHE A 962 -7.67 -22.56 -5.23
CA PHE A 962 -8.41 -21.34 -5.53
C PHE A 962 -9.73 -21.23 -4.76
N ASP A 963 -9.79 -20.27 -3.84
CA ASP A 963 -10.96 -19.93 -3.04
C ASP A 963 -11.91 -19.09 -3.89
N GLU A 964 -13.03 -19.70 -4.29
CA GLU A 964 -14.07 -19.03 -5.08
C GLU A 964 -14.92 -18.12 -4.16
N ASP A 965 -15.14 -16.88 -4.60
CA ASP A 965 -16.29 -16.03 -4.21
C ASP A 965 -17.41 -16.32 -5.23
N GLY A 966 -18.31 -17.21 -4.84
CA GLY A 966 -19.26 -17.88 -5.73
C GLY A 966 -20.34 -16.95 -6.27
N ASP A 967 -20.70 -15.92 -5.52
CA ASP A 967 -21.75 -14.97 -5.89
C ASP A 967 -21.25 -13.55 -6.19
N GLN A 968 -19.97 -13.26 -5.91
CA GLN A 968 -19.23 -12.03 -6.21
C GLN A 968 -19.64 -10.84 -5.35
N ASP A 969 -19.94 -11.07 -4.06
CA ASP A 969 -20.21 -10.00 -3.10
C ASP A 969 -18.96 -9.48 -2.36
N GLY A 970 -17.81 -10.10 -2.59
CA GLY A 970 -16.51 -9.72 -2.02
C GLY A 970 -16.16 -10.47 -0.74
N PHE A 971 -16.90 -11.50 -0.35
CA PHE A 971 -16.55 -12.42 0.73
C PHE A 971 -16.32 -13.82 0.17
N TYR A 972 -15.23 -14.47 0.58
CA TYR A 972 -14.95 -15.84 0.13
C TYR A 972 -15.88 -16.86 0.80
N TRP A 973 -15.99 -18.06 0.23
CA TRP A 973 -16.89 -19.11 0.72
C TRP A 973 -16.74 -19.50 2.21
N PHE A 974 -15.61 -19.17 2.85
CA PHE A 974 -15.36 -19.41 4.28
C PHE A 974 -15.70 -18.22 5.18
N GLU A 975 -15.81 -17.01 4.62
CA GLU A 975 -16.31 -15.81 5.28
C GLU A 975 -17.84 -15.70 5.13
N ASP A 976 -18.37 -16.24 4.05
CA ASP A 976 -19.79 -16.32 3.77
C ASP A 976 -20.42 -17.62 4.31
N CYS A 977 -21.62 -17.49 4.87
CA CYS A 977 -22.45 -18.60 5.29
C CYS A 977 -23.20 -19.27 4.14
N ASP A 978 -23.42 -18.56 3.03
CA ASP A 978 -24.06 -19.06 1.80
C ASP A 978 -23.55 -18.33 0.55
N ASP A 979 -22.34 -18.71 0.11
CA ASP A 979 -21.58 -18.23 -1.07
C ASP A 979 -22.28 -18.40 -2.46
N GLU A 980 -23.59 -18.68 -2.47
CA GLU A 980 -24.42 -18.61 -3.67
C GLU A 980 -25.48 -17.48 -3.59
N ASP A 981 -25.55 -16.71 -2.49
CA ASP A 981 -26.55 -15.68 -2.22
C ASP A 981 -25.97 -14.37 -1.64
N LEU A 982 -25.72 -13.41 -2.54
CA LEU A 982 -25.23 -12.02 -2.34
C LEU A 982 -25.80 -11.21 -1.15
N ALA A 983 -26.85 -11.69 -0.50
CA ALA A 983 -27.51 -11.05 0.64
C ALA A 983 -27.18 -11.71 1.99
N VAL A 984 -26.47 -12.83 1.99
CA VAL A 984 -25.96 -13.56 3.14
C VAL A 984 -24.44 -13.36 3.08
N ASN A 985 -23.86 -12.66 4.04
CA ASN A 985 -22.42 -12.40 4.16
C ASN A 985 -22.16 -11.63 5.46
N PRO A 986 -20.92 -11.44 5.92
CA PRO A 986 -20.61 -10.73 7.16
C PRO A 986 -21.18 -9.30 7.31
N THR A 987 -21.64 -8.67 6.23
CA THR A 987 -22.27 -7.33 6.24
C THR A 987 -23.77 -7.34 5.95
N GLY A 988 -24.37 -8.52 5.81
CA GLY A 988 -25.77 -8.68 5.50
C GLY A 988 -26.70 -7.97 6.50
N ILE A 989 -27.91 -7.62 6.05
CA ILE A 989 -28.90 -6.98 6.92
C ILE A 989 -29.99 -7.98 7.23
N GLU A 990 -30.14 -8.28 8.52
CA GLU A 990 -31.13 -9.22 9.06
C GLU A 990 -32.58 -9.01 8.54
N ILE A 991 -33.13 -10.07 7.96
CA ILE A 991 -34.49 -10.18 7.44
C ILE A 991 -35.20 -11.33 8.14
N TRP A 992 -36.41 -11.08 8.66
CA TRP A 992 -37.17 -12.11 9.39
C TRP A 992 -37.65 -13.26 8.50
N ASP A 993 -36.77 -14.22 8.23
CA ASP A 993 -36.97 -15.40 7.39
C ASP A 993 -36.26 -16.66 7.92
N GLY A 994 -35.48 -16.56 9.00
CA GLY A 994 -34.84 -17.69 9.67
C GLY A 994 -33.49 -18.08 9.08
N ILE A 995 -32.91 -17.24 8.22
CA ILE A 995 -31.52 -17.31 7.76
C ILE A 995 -30.71 -16.29 8.57
N ASP A 996 -29.44 -16.58 8.83
CA ASP A 996 -28.46 -15.66 9.41
C ASP A 996 -27.86 -14.88 8.24
N GLN A 997 -28.22 -13.60 8.08
CA GLN A 997 -27.76 -12.83 6.92
C GLN A 997 -26.39 -12.22 7.16
N ASP A 998 -26.05 -11.88 8.40
CA ASP A 998 -24.80 -11.19 8.75
C ASP A 998 -23.69 -12.13 9.24
N CYS A 999 -23.93 -13.44 9.20
CA CYS A 999 -22.97 -14.49 9.54
C CYS A 999 -22.41 -14.40 10.97
N ASP A 1000 -23.08 -13.68 11.87
CA ASP A 1000 -22.63 -13.50 13.25
C ASP A 1000 -23.02 -14.69 14.17
N GLY A 1001 -23.72 -15.68 13.62
CA GLY A 1001 -24.22 -16.87 14.29
C GLY A 1001 -25.54 -16.64 15.04
N ALA A 1002 -26.09 -15.43 15.03
CA ALA A 1002 -27.44 -15.11 15.47
C ALA A 1002 -28.38 -15.02 14.27
N ILE A 1003 -29.62 -15.46 14.48
CA ILE A 1003 -30.64 -15.49 13.42
C ILE A 1003 -31.73 -14.49 13.77
N ASP A 1004 -32.07 -13.61 12.84
CA ASP A 1004 -33.13 -12.60 12.89
C ASP A 1004 -32.99 -11.60 14.07
N GLN A 1005 -31.77 -11.18 14.40
CA GLN A 1005 -31.49 -10.21 15.49
C GLN A 1005 -31.91 -8.79 15.12
N GLY A 1006 -32.24 -7.98 16.13
CA GLY A 1006 -32.56 -6.56 15.93
C GLY A 1006 -33.89 -6.23 15.21
N ILE A 1007 -34.62 -7.22 14.69
CA ILE A 1007 -35.86 -7.00 13.94
C ILE A 1007 -37.07 -6.73 14.85
N ASP A 1008 -37.83 -5.65 14.55
CA ASP A 1008 -39.13 -5.39 15.19
C ASP A 1008 -40.24 -6.28 14.62
N ARG A 1009 -40.37 -7.47 15.23
CA ARG A 1009 -41.39 -8.49 14.90
C ARG A 1009 -42.83 -8.02 15.18
N SER A 1010 -43.04 -7.04 16.06
CA SER A 1010 -44.39 -6.62 16.48
C SER A 1010 -45.16 -5.91 15.37
N GLN A 1011 -44.45 -5.13 14.55
CA GLN A 1011 -45.02 -4.41 13.41
C GLN A 1011 -45.29 -5.33 12.21
N LYS A 1012 -44.39 -6.28 11.93
CA LYS A 1012 -44.57 -7.27 10.84
C LYS A 1012 -45.75 -8.22 11.10
N LEU A 1013 -46.01 -8.59 12.36
CA LEU A 1013 -47.18 -9.39 12.77
C LEU A 1013 -48.51 -8.62 12.76
N GLY A 1014 -48.52 -7.33 12.39
CA GLY A 1014 -49.73 -6.52 12.27
C GLY A 1014 -50.45 -6.28 13.60
N HIS A 1015 -49.73 -6.29 14.74
CA HIS A 1015 -50.33 -6.11 16.05
C HIS A 1015 -50.85 -4.67 16.25
N THR A 1016 -52.18 -4.51 16.26
CA THR A 1016 -52.81 -3.27 16.70
C THR A 1016 -53.16 -3.38 18.17
N GLY A 1017 -52.33 -2.84 19.07
CA GLY A 1017 -52.63 -2.78 20.49
C GLY A 1017 -54.02 -2.17 20.75
N GLY A 1018 -54.85 -2.83 21.56
CA GLY A 1018 -56.24 -2.43 21.74
C GLY A 1018 -57.02 -3.21 22.79
N ILE A 1019 -58.22 -2.71 23.11
CA ILE A 1019 -59.14 -3.33 24.06
C ILE A 1019 -60.05 -4.32 23.31
N LEU A 1020 -59.99 -5.60 23.66
CA LEU A 1020 -60.82 -6.67 23.10
C LEU A 1020 -62.04 -6.93 24.02
N PRO A 1021 -63.28 -6.59 23.60
CA PRO A 1021 -64.45 -6.84 24.41
C PRO A 1021 -64.89 -8.31 24.34
N TRP A 1022 -65.13 -8.95 25.48
CA TRP A 1022 -65.60 -10.34 25.56
C TRP A 1022 -66.84 -10.48 26.47
N GLU A 1023 -67.95 -10.93 25.89
CA GLU A 1023 -69.19 -11.29 26.60
C GLU A 1023 -69.10 -12.73 27.12
N ALA A 1024 -68.31 -12.91 28.17
CA ALA A 1024 -67.86 -14.21 28.67
C ALA A 1024 -69.00 -15.14 29.15
N SER A 1025 -70.19 -14.62 29.44
CA SER A 1025 -71.33 -15.42 29.89
C SER A 1025 -72.09 -16.16 28.78
N ASN A 1026 -71.78 -15.94 27.49
CA ASN A 1026 -72.59 -16.54 26.40
C ASN A 1026 -71.85 -16.83 25.08
N VAL A 1027 -70.60 -16.37 24.91
CA VAL A 1027 -69.84 -16.53 23.67
C VAL A 1027 -68.43 -17.01 23.99
N THR A 1028 -67.96 -18.06 23.30
CA THR A 1028 -66.55 -18.50 23.34
C THR A 1028 -65.66 -17.45 22.67
N PHE A 1029 -64.57 -17.06 23.33
CA PHE A 1029 -63.57 -16.14 22.76
C PHE A 1029 -62.58 -16.91 21.90
N ARG A 1030 -62.32 -16.43 20.68
CA ARG A 1030 -61.35 -17.04 19.77
C ARG A 1030 -60.45 -15.99 19.16
N LEU A 1031 -59.15 -16.23 19.17
CA LEU A 1031 -58.14 -15.40 18.51
C LEU A 1031 -57.22 -16.32 17.70
N GLY A 1032 -57.05 -16.03 16.41
CA GLY A 1032 -56.22 -16.85 15.51
C GLY A 1032 -54.73 -16.79 15.86
N ALA A 1033 -53.99 -17.82 15.48
CA ALA A 1033 -52.52 -17.80 15.52
C ALA A 1033 -51.98 -16.75 14.54
N PRO A 1034 -50.85 -16.09 14.83
CA PRO A 1034 -50.12 -15.32 13.83
C PRO A 1034 -49.60 -16.24 12.72
N GLU A 1035 -49.51 -15.73 11.49
CA GLU A 1035 -48.80 -16.40 10.40
C GLU A 1035 -47.34 -15.91 10.41
N PHE A 1036 -46.40 -16.84 10.35
CA PHE A 1036 -44.96 -16.56 10.29
C PHE A 1036 -44.47 -16.66 8.85
N PRO A 1037 -43.41 -15.91 8.47
CA PRO A 1037 -42.74 -16.08 7.18
C PRO A 1037 -42.27 -17.52 6.96
N ASP A 1038 -42.16 -17.93 5.69
CA ASP A 1038 -41.62 -19.25 5.34
C ASP A 1038 -40.14 -19.31 5.79
N GLY A 1039 -39.75 -20.36 6.52
CA GLY A 1039 -38.39 -20.53 7.07
C GLY A 1039 -38.29 -20.33 8.60
N VAL A 1040 -39.21 -19.57 9.19
CA VAL A 1040 -39.24 -19.22 10.61
C VAL A 1040 -39.97 -20.28 11.47
N GLU A 1041 -39.28 -20.92 12.40
CA GLU A 1041 -39.86 -21.88 13.37
C GLU A 1041 -40.11 -21.26 14.75
N ALA A 1042 -41.28 -20.65 14.94
CA ALA A 1042 -41.66 -20.02 16.21
C ALA A 1042 -42.47 -20.93 17.16
N ILE A 1043 -42.16 -20.88 18.46
CA ILE A 1043 -42.94 -21.48 19.55
C ILE A 1043 -43.83 -20.41 20.19
N THR A 1044 -45.15 -20.63 20.18
CA THR A 1044 -46.12 -19.69 20.78
C THR A 1044 -46.65 -20.17 22.13
N GLN A 1045 -46.90 -19.22 23.04
CA GLN A 1045 -47.57 -19.49 24.32
C GLN A 1045 -48.48 -18.34 24.73
N TRP A 1046 -49.75 -18.66 24.97
CA TRP A 1046 -50.74 -17.69 25.46
C TRP A 1046 -50.80 -17.66 26.99
N THR A 1047 -50.80 -16.45 27.57
CA THR A 1047 -50.99 -16.24 29.01
C THR A 1047 -52.02 -15.16 29.31
N ILE A 1048 -52.80 -15.34 30.38
CA ILE A 1048 -53.70 -14.32 30.95
C ILE A 1048 -53.21 -13.97 32.35
N ASP A 1049 -52.86 -12.71 32.57
CA ASP A 1049 -52.29 -12.21 33.83
C ASP A 1049 -51.13 -13.10 34.37
N GLY A 1050 -50.34 -13.67 33.44
CA GLY A 1050 -49.18 -14.54 33.74
C GLY A 1050 -49.49 -16.04 33.91
N VAL A 1051 -50.73 -16.50 33.68
CA VAL A 1051 -51.10 -17.91 33.73
C VAL A 1051 -51.34 -18.46 32.32
N ILE A 1052 -50.72 -19.59 31.98
CA ILE A 1052 -50.84 -20.23 30.65
C ILE A 1052 -52.29 -20.67 30.41
N VAL A 1053 -52.84 -20.31 29.26
CA VAL A 1053 -54.23 -20.62 28.85
C VAL A 1053 -54.28 -21.55 27.64
N ASN A 1054 -55.34 -22.34 27.55
CA ASN A 1054 -55.49 -23.46 26.63
C ASN A 1054 -55.34 -23.05 25.14
N GLU A 1055 -54.46 -23.74 24.43
CA GLU A 1055 -54.16 -23.58 23.01
C GLU A 1055 -54.82 -24.72 22.21
N SER A 1056 -55.39 -24.43 21.04
CA SER A 1056 -55.89 -25.47 20.13
C SER A 1056 -54.76 -26.07 19.29
N GLU A 1057 -54.97 -27.24 18.68
CA GLU A 1057 -53.96 -27.94 17.85
C GLU A 1057 -53.45 -27.10 16.65
N ASP A 1058 -54.11 -26.01 16.30
CA ASP A 1058 -53.75 -25.06 15.25
C ASP A 1058 -53.06 -23.78 15.75
N GLY A 1059 -52.62 -23.73 17.01
CA GLY A 1059 -51.92 -22.59 17.62
C GLY A 1059 -52.81 -21.40 18.01
N SER A 1060 -54.12 -21.51 17.78
CA SER A 1060 -55.09 -20.46 18.11
C SER A 1060 -55.54 -20.52 19.58
N LEU A 1061 -55.97 -19.37 20.12
CA LEU A 1061 -56.49 -19.28 21.48
C LEU A 1061 -58.00 -19.44 21.47
N GLU A 1062 -58.52 -20.41 22.24
CA GLU A 1062 -59.95 -20.60 22.45
C GLU A 1062 -60.29 -20.62 23.96
N LEU A 1063 -61.06 -19.61 24.42
CA LEU A 1063 -61.56 -19.54 25.79
C LEU A 1063 -63.06 -19.81 25.83
N ASP A 1064 -63.45 -20.87 26.53
CA ASP A 1064 -64.83 -21.28 26.71
C ASP A 1064 -65.68 -20.28 27.52
N VAL A 1065 -67.00 -20.43 27.42
CA VAL A 1065 -67.98 -19.63 28.15
C VAL A 1065 -67.77 -19.76 29.67
N LEU A 1066 -67.69 -18.62 30.37
CA LEU A 1066 -67.42 -18.52 31.80
C LEU A 1066 -68.71 -18.55 32.64
N ASP A 1067 -68.90 -19.59 33.46
CA ASP A 1067 -69.99 -19.70 34.45
C ASP A 1067 -69.46 -19.55 35.88
N CYS A 1068 -69.53 -18.33 36.42
CA CYS A 1068 -69.04 -18.01 37.77
C CYS A 1068 -69.88 -18.61 38.92
N ALA A 1069 -70.91 -19.42 38.63
CA ALA A 1069 -71.77 -20.06 39.63
C ALA A 1069 -71.41 -21.53 39.93
N GLU A 1070 -70.47 -22.15 39.21
CA GLU A 1070 -70.02 -23.52 39.47
C GLU A 1070 -68.86 -23.59 40.49
N VAL A 1071 -68.92 -24.59 41.39
CA VAL A 1071 -67.94 -24.76 42.48
C VAL A 1071 -66.81 -25.69 42.02
N GLY A 1072 -65.68 -25.10 41.65
CA GLY A 1072 -64.46 -25.83 41.29
C GLY A 1072 -63.69 -25.22 40.12
N LEU A 1073 -63.65 -23.89 40.04
CA LEU A 1073 -62.98 -23.17 38.96
C LEU A 1073 -61.46 -23.32 39.07
N ASP A 1074 -60.80 -23.51 37.93
CA ASP A 1074 -59.34 -23.36 37.81
C ASP A 1074 -58.94 -21.90 38.16
N ILE A 1075 -57.68 -21.68 38.49
CA ILE A 1075 -57.14 -20.39 38.96
C ILE A 1075 -57.51 -19.24 38.01
N ILE A 1076 -57.50 -19.52 36.70
CA ILE A 1076 -57.83 -18.57 35.62
C ILE A 1076 -59.29 -18.11 35.71
N ASN A 1077 -60.23 -19.05 35.82
CA ASN A 1077 -61.66 -18.73 35.89
C ASN A 1077 -62.04 -18.02 37.20
N THR A 1078 -61.30 -18.28 38.28
CA THR A 1078 -61.49 -17.59 39.57
C THR A 1078 -61.04 -16.12 39.47
N ASN A 1079 -59.87 -15.85 38.88
CA ASN A 1079 -59.37 -14.49 38.68
C ASN A 1079 -60.27 -13.69 37.72
N LEU A 1080 -60.75 -14.30 36.63
CA LEU A 1080 -61.65 -13.66 35.66
C LEU A 1080 -63.05 -13.36 36.24
N CYS A 1081 -63.53 -14.13 37.22
CA CYS A 1081 -64.81 -13.91 37.90
C CYS A 1081 -64.76 -12.90 39.06
N GLU A 1082 -63.58 -12.65 39.65
CA GLU A 1082 -63.41 -11.78 40.84
C GLU A 1082 -62.67 -10.45 40.56
N SER A 1083 -62.07 -10.27 39.38
CA SER A 1083 -61.21 -9.12 39.05
C SER A 1083 -61.98 -7.80 38.90
N ALA A 1084 -61.53 -6.76 39.60
CA ALA A 1084 -61.92 -5.36 39.42
C ALA A 1084 -60.81 -4.53 38.72
N THR A 1085 -59.83 -5.20 38.11
CA THR A 1085 -58.66 -4.63 37.44
C THR A 1085 -58.66 -5.00 35.95
N PRO A 1086 -58.03 -4.20 35.07
CA PRO A 1086 -57.87 -4.58 33.67
C PRO A 1086 -57.06 -5.89 33.58
N THR A 1087 -57.56 -6.84 32.79
CA THR A 1087 -56.94 -8.15 32.55
C THR A 1087 -56.17 -8.11 31.23
N TYR A 1088 -54.94 -8.62 31.24
CA TYR A 1088 -54.06 -8.60 30.07
C TYR A 1088 -53.88 -10.02 29.52
N LEU A 1089 -54.14 -10.15 28.22
CA LEU A 1089 -53.83 -11.33 27.43
C LEU A 1089 -52.51 -11.10 26.72
N ARG A 1090 -51.56 -12.02 26.87
CA ARG A 1090 -50.26 -11.96 26.22
C ARG A 1090 -50.03 -13.20 25.36
N LEU A 1091 -49.45 -12.99 24.19
CA LEU A 1091 -48.85 -14.03 23.37
C LEU A 1091 -47.34 -13.88 23.47
N HIS A 1092 -46.68 -14.91 23.98
CA HIS A 1092 -45.23 -15.05 23.98
C HIS A 1092 -44.85 -15.86 22.74
N ILE A 1093 -43.96 -15.32 21.93
CA ILE A 1093 -43.44 -15.95 20.71
C ILE A 1093 -41.94 -16.09 20.92
N LEU A 1094 -41.44 -17.32 20.93
CA LEU A 1094 -40.01 -17.62 21.02
C LEU A 1094 -39.55 -18.20 19.69
N ASP A 1095 -38.59 -17.54 19.07
CA ASP A 1095 -38.08 -17.85 17.75
C ASP A 1095 -36.61 -17.42 17.70
N SER A 1096 -35.73 -18.26 17.16
CA SER A 1096 -34.27 -18.02 17.12
C SER A 1096 -33.66 -17.50 18.43
N GLY A 1097 -34.18 -17.96 19.58
CA GLY A 1097 -33.72 -17.54 20.91
C GLY A 1097 -34.25 -16.20 21.43
N VAL A 1098 -34.99 -15.44 20.63
CA VAL A 1098 -35.57 -14.14 20.98
C VAL A 1098 -37.04 -14.27 21.37
N GLU A 1099 -37.43 -13.74 22.54
CA GLU A 1099 -38.83 -13.75 23.01
C GLU A 1099 -39.55 -12.43 22.66
N THR A 1100 -40.53 -12.49 21.75
CA THR A 1100 -41.44 -11.38 21.43
C THR A 1100 -42.77 -11.55 22.17
N THR A 1101 -43.20 -10.52 22.90
CA THR A 1101 -44.49 -10.54 23.61
C THR A 1101 -45.48 -9.54 23.02
N LEU A 1102 -46.63 -10.03 22.54
CA LEU A 1102 -47.76 -9.19 22.12
C LEU A 1102 -48.79 -9.10 23.25
N GLU A 1103 -49.32 -7.90 23.54
CA GLU A 1103 -50.24 -7.67 24.66
C GLU A 1103 -51.57 -7.05 24.22
N TRP A 1104 -52.68 -7.63 24.67
CA TRP A 1104 -54.03 -7.09 24.54
C TRP A 1104 -54.68 -6.89 25.91
N GLN A 1105 -55.52 -5.85 26.03
CA GLN A 1105 -56.37 -5.69 27.19
C GLN A 1105 -57.75 -6.30 26.92
N ILE A 1106 -58.20 -7.25 27.75
CA ILE A 1106 -59.54 -7.85 27.59
C ILE A 1106 -60.54 -7.15 28.52
N GLU A 1107 -61.67 -6.71 27.96
CA GLU A 1107 -62.83 -6.23 28.75
C GLU A 1107 -63.85 -7.38 28.92
N VAL A 1108 -63.81 -8.04 30.08
CA VAL A 1108 -64.69 -9.17 30.41
C VAL A 1108 -66.04 -8.67 30.95
N ARG A 1109 -67.14 -9.07 30.30
CA ARG A 1109 -68.50 -8.73 30.72
C ARG A 1109 -69.25 -9.94 31.26
N LEU A 1110 -69.68 -9.84 32.52
CA LEU A 1110 -70.34 -10.91 33.26
C LEU A 1110 -71.80 -10.56 33.60
N TRP A 1111 -72.68 -11.55 33.55
CA TRP A 1111 -74.07 -11.42 34.01
C TRP A 1111 -74.26 -11.97 35.43
N SER A 1112 -74.75 -11.15 36.37
CA SER A 1112 -75.15 -11.61 37.72
C SER A 1112 -76.66 -11.43 37.97
N PRO A 1113 -77.34 -12.39 38.63
CA PRO A 1113 -78.75 -12.25 38.97
C PRO A 1113 -78.95 -11.28 40.17
N PRO A 1114 -80.01 -10.45 40.19
CA PRO A 1114 -80.21 -9.44 41.24
C PRO A 1114 -80.56 -10.07 42.60
N THR A 1115 -79.87 -9.63 43.66
CA THR A 1115 -80.14 -10.00 45.06
C THR A 1115 -81.41 -9.32 45.60
N SER A 1116 -82.12 -10.02 46.49
CA SER A 1116 -83.46 -9.67 46.95
C SER A 1116 -83.51 -8.56 48.00
N VAL A 1117 -84.59 -7.77 47.92
CA VAL A 1117 -84.99 -6.52 48.62
C VAL A 1117 -85.14 -6.59 50.16
N LEU A 1118 -84.30 -7.35 50.88
CA LEU A 1118 -84.39 -7.46 52.35
C LEU A 1118 -83.04 -7.38 53.09
N GLU A 1119 -81.98 -6.87 52.46
CA GLU A 1119 -80.76 -6.39 53.15
C GLU A 1119 -80.38 -4.95 52.76
N ASP A 1120 -81.36 -4.18 52.26
CA ASP A 1120 -81.22 -2.74 51.98
C ASP A 1120 -81.84 -1.87 53.10
N ALA A 1121 -81.76 -2.35 54.35
CA ALA A 1121 -82.30 -1.66 55.51
C ALA A 1121 -81.18 -1.06 56.40
N LEU A 1122 -80.61 0.02 55.87
CA LEU A 1122 -80.19 1.21 56.63
C LEU A 1122 -78.94 1.09 57.53
N ALA A 1123 -77.78 1.38 56.95
CA ALA A 1123 -76.71 2.08 57.65
C ALA A 1123 -76.24 3.30 56.83
N LEU A 1124 -77.16 4.27 56.72
CA LEU A 1124 -76.85 5.69 56.62
C LEU A 1124 -76.46 6.20 58.02
N GLY A 1125 -75.37 6.97 58.11
CA GLY A 1125 -74.98 7.79 59.27
C GLY A 1125 -73.49 7.61 59.58
N GLU A 1126 -72.61 8.61 59.57
CA GLU A 1126 -72.78 10.05 59.74
C GLU A 1126 -71.73 10.84 58.94
N ALA A 1127 -72.05 12.11 58.71
CA ALA A 1127 -71.31 13.03 57.88
C ALA A 1127 -70.43 14.00 58.70
N TYR A 1128 -69.38 14.47 58.03
CA TYR A 1128 -68.67 15.75 58.20
C TYR A 1128 -67.63 15.94 59.32
N TRP A 1129 -66.40 16.22 58.84
CA TRP A 1129 -65.64 17.49 58.95
C TRP A 1129 -64.16 17.27 59.35
N PRO A 1130 -63.21 18.05 58.80
CA PRO A 1130 -61.84 17.67 58.52
C PRO A 1130 -60.82 18.33 59.46
N ALA A 1131 -59.57 17.88 59.39
CA ALA A 1131 -58.41 18.66 59.78
C ALA A 1131 -57.16 18.10 59.09
N ILE A 1132 -56.48 18.98 58.37
CA ILE A 1132 -55.03 18.93 58.14
C ILE A 1132 -54.36 18.84 59.51
N THR A 1133 -53.41 17.91 59.68
CA THR A 1133 -52.13 18.04 60.42
C THR A 1133 -51.51 16.64 60.52
N GLY A 1134 -50.28 16.38 60.11
CA GLY A 1134 -49.12 17.26 60.21
C GLY A 1134 -48.35 16.92 61.48
N VAL A 1135 -47.26 16.17 61.27
CA VAL A 1135 -45.93 16.32 61.88
C VAL A 1135 -45.83 16.40 63.41
N ILE A 1136 -44.92 15.59 63.96
CA ILE A 1136 -44.02 15.85 65.12
C ILE A 1136 -43.33 14.48 65.36
N SER A 1137 -42.01 14.30 65.26
CA SER A 1137 -40.90 15.15 65.72
C SER A 1137 -39.61 14.73 65.01
N ILE A 1138 -38.85 15.65 64.41
CA ILE A 1138 -37.64 16.32 64.98
C ILE A 1138 -36.45 15.34 65.08
N GLY A 1139 -35.32 15.51 64.40
CA GLY A 1139 -34.65 16.72 63.91
C GLY A 1139 -33.34 16.94 64.67
N VAL A 1140 -32.38 17.62 64.01
CA VAL A 1140 -31.21 18.40 64.52
C VAL A 1140 -29.94 18.07 63.70
N LEU A 1141 -29.59 18.90 62.70
CA LEU A 1141 -28.61 20.02 62.70
C LEU A 1141 -27.15 19.52 62.54
N ALA A 1142 -26.27 20.07 61.70
CA ALA A 1142 -25.82 21.47 61.62
C ALA A 1142 -24.95 21.65 60.33
N LEU A 1143 -25.27 22.61 59.45
CA LEU A 1143 -24.76 24.00 59.37
C LEU A 1143 -23.34 24.16 58.77
N CYS A 1144 -23.34 24.69 57.54
CA CYS A 1144 -22.26 25.35 56.82
C CYS A 1144 -21.57 26.45 57.64
N SER A 1145 -20.25 26.68 57.44
CA SER A 1145 -19.63 28.03 57.47
C SER A 1145 -18.18 28.02 56.91
N LEU A 1146 -17.86 28.82 55.86
CA LEU A 1146 -16.80 29.88 55.74
C LEU A 1146 -15.73 29.49 54.67
N MET A 1147 -15.22 30.32 53.73
CA MET A 1147 -15.16 31.77 53.47
C MET A 1147 -14.70 32.06 52.01
N PHE A 1148 -15.42 32.93 51.27
CA PHE A 1148 -14.95 34.13 50.50
C PHE A 1148 -13.78 34.00 49.48
N PHE A 1149 -13.93 34.31 48.17
CA PHE A 1149 -14.10 35.67 47.60
C PHE A 1149 -14.52 35.71 46.09
N SER A 1150 -15.27 36.78 45.75
CA SER A 1150 -15.41 37.45 44.43
C SER A 1150 -16.38 36.93 43.33
N ARG A 1151 -17.43 37.75 43.13
CA ARG A 1151 -17.96 38.32 41.87
C ARG A 1151 -18.12 37.43 40.61
N ARG A 1152 -19.40 37.18 40.30
CA ARG A 1152 -20.02 36.98 38.96
C ARG A 1152 -19.28 37.63 37.78
N ARG A 1153 -19.02 36.83 36.73
CA ARG A 1153 -19.45 37.09 35.34
C ARG A 1153 -19.27 35.85 34.45
N GLN A 1154 -20.30 35.55 33.63
CA GLN A 1154 -20.25 34.85 32.31
C GLN A 1154 -19.96 33.33 32.33
N ALA A 1155 -20.69 32.42 31.69
CA ALA A 1155 -21.31 32.38 30.35
C ALA A 1155 -20.32 32.52 29.20
N VAL A 1156 -20.55 31.69 28.17
CA VAL A 1156 -19.98 31.72 26.81
C VAL A 1156 -18.62 31.00 26.73
N LEU A 1157 -18.47 29.96 25.92
CA LEU A 1157 -18.49 29.95 24.44
C LEU A 1157 -18.85 28.51 23.97
N ASP A 1158 -19.74 28.26 23.00
CA ASP A 1158 -19.52 28.38 21.54
C ASP A 1158 -18.05 28.13 21.16
N GLU A 1159 -17.79 27.10 20.35
CA GLU A 1159 -16.46 26.60 19.89
C GLU A 1159 -15.77 25.68 20.90
N ALA A 1160 -15.45 24.42 20.61
CA ALA A 1160 -15.42 23.65 19.37
C ALA A 1160 -15.74 22.19 19.76
N ILE A 1161 -16.66 21.47 19.13
CA ILE A 1161 -16.64 20.94 17.74
C ILE A 1161 -15.37 20.14 17.51
N LEU A 1162 -15.57 18.93 16.97
CA LEU A 1162 -14.54 17.92 16.74
C LEU A 1162 -13.98 17.43 18.08
N SER A 1163 -13.75 16.17 18.28
CA SER A 1163 -13.51 15.06 17.38
C SER A 1163 -13.85 13.84 18.22
N TYR A 1164 -13.95 12.69 17.58
CA TYR A 1164 -13.33 11.45 18.05
C TYR A 1164 -12.89 11.45 19.52
N GLY A 1165 -13.43 10.57 20.34
CA GLY A 1165 -13.09 9.18 20.18
C GLY A 1165 -12.03 8.86 21.23
N ALA A 1166 -12.31 7.80 21.99
CA ALA A 1166 -11.35 7.05 22.79
C ALA A 1166 -10.65 7.81 23.95
N PRO A 1167 -9.78 7.16 24.74
CA PRO A 1167 -9.84 5.80 25.26
C PRO A 1167 -9.68 5.81 26.80
N GLN A 1168 -9.88 4.67 27.47
CA GLN A 1168 -8.86 4.12 28.37
C GLN A 1168 -9.33 2.84 29.08
N SER A 1169 -8.42 1.87 28.98
CA SER A 1169 -8.06 0.89 30.00
C SER A 1169 -8.97 -0.32 30.16
N TYR A 1170 -8.59 -1.35 29.40
CA TYR A 1170 -8.51 -2.72 29.88
C TYR A 1170 -7.83 -2.81 31.26
N GLU A 1171 -8.36 -3.67 32.13
CA GLU A 1171 -7.57 -4.32 33.18
C GLU A 1171 -7.95 -5.80 33.30
N TYR A 1172 -6.92 -6.63 33.13
CA TYR A 1172 -6.75 -8.01 33.60
C TYR A 1172 -7.51 -9.16 32.92
N SER A 1173 -6.84 -9.76 31.95
CA SER A 1173 -6.60 -11.21 31.93
C SER A 1173 -5.23 -11.49 32.56
N LYS A 1174 -5.14 -12.48 33.46
CA LYS A 1174 -3.96 -13.38 33.46
C LYS A 1174 -4.20 -14.66 34.28
N LEU A 1175 -3.75 -15.74 33.63
CA LEU A 1175 -3.14 -16.95 34.18
C LEU A 1175 -4.02 -18.14 34.56
N ASP A 1176 -3.95 -19.06 33.60
CA ASP A 1176 -3.89 -20.51 33.70
C ASP A 1176 -3.11 -21.10 34.89
N ASN A 1177 -3.48 -22.35 35.19
CA ASN A 1177 -2.77 -23.40 35.93
C ASN A 1177 -2.46 -23.23 37.43
N ASN A 1178 -2.90 -24.20 38.24
CA ASN A 1178 -1.96 -25.25 38.70
C ASN A 1178 -2.52 -26.31 39.67
N ARG A 1179 -2.04 -27.54 39.43
CA ARG A 1179 -1.63 -28.63 40.35
C ARG A 1179 -2.10 -28.62 41.82
N LYS A 1180 -2.41 -29.83 42.35
CA LYS A 1180 -1.56 -30.55 43.36
C LYS A 1180 -2.14 -31.90 43.88
N VAL A 1181 -1.29 -32.96 43.85
CA VAL A 1181 -0.93 -33.90 44.98
C VAL A 1181 -1.96 -35.00 45.41
N PRO A 1182 -1.58 -36.27 45.83
CA PRO A 1182 -0.35 -37.07 45.60
C PRO A 1182 -0.47 -38.62 45.35
N ALA A 1183 0.54 -39.15 44.64
CA ALA A 1183 1.52 -40.27 44.84
C ALA A 1183 1.21 -41.79 45.08
N ALA A 1184 1.74 -42.59 44.12
CA ALA A 1184 2.68 -43.77 44.14
C ALA A 1184 2.23 -45.19 44.62
N PRO A 1185 2.92 -46.32 44.28
CA PRO A 1185 4.11 -46.54 43.41
C PRO A 1185 4.07 -47.76 42.41
N ASN A 1186 5.12 -47.81 41.57
CA ASN A 1186 5.95 -48.98 41.17
C ASN A 1186 5.84 -49.55 39.73
N PHE A 1187 7.02 -49.71 39.12
CA PHE A 1187 7.31 -50.38 37.86
C PHE A 1187 7.39 -51.92 37.99
N LYS A 1188 6.91 -52.64 36.97
CA LYS A 1188 7.56 -53.88 36.46
C LYS A 1188 7.07 -54.32 35.07
N SER A 1189 8.04 -54.30 34.16
CA SER A 1189 8.36 -55.29 33.10
C SER A 1189 7.47 -55.50 31.87
N LYS A 1190 8.15 -55.39 30.71
CA LYS A 1190 8.08 -56.20 29.47
C LYS A 1190 6.73 -56.12 28.73
N ARG A 1191 6.70 -55.71 27.47
CA ARG A 1191 7.54 -56.15 26.36
C ARG A 1191 7.28 -55.26 25.15
#